data_AF-A0A168GAT9-F1
#
_entry.id   AF-A0A168GAT9-F1
#
_cell.length_a   1.000
_cell.length_b   1.000
_cell.length_c   1.000
_cell.angle_alpha   90.00
_cell.angle_beta   90.00
_cell.angle_gamma   90.00
#
_symmetry.space_group_name_H-M   'P 1'
#
loop_
_entity.id
_entity.type
_entity.pdbx_description
1 polymer ?
#
loop_
_entity_poly.entity_id
_entity_poly.type
_entity_poly.pdbx_seq_one_letter_code
_entity_poly.pdbx_strand_id
1 'polypeptide(L)'
;MVNIELDYFAIECANGHLNECVNDVCKECGTPLEDQRQSVDPYVESRKLLLENVLSGIENRESEYKKLKKDIRKGIRTKNCNENEMEKVSEYISILSNELSFDIFYSINMTQEGIKLVETVEIINEINSFMIKLYDLLCEVTLFEPTKVFRNIHKRLLLTVIAYKESVVELIMATIAMNVDDAMKLKDNSQVKLDNSAQEVKILGSIFGAHNIENLTDLFQNGELNHSAILGMVWQTSNEGTIEERISDVCEQTSYYFRSILSRDKEHYSNDDLLKLSIYKYVGTIAFDDESFFRKVSIAYKTYEKAFEKNNSLVCRFLSRYTEKYKYMFKKLCDLSIAFGFVFGNNPSDHVLMTNGLKWYKDLCEGIYRDSMIFLLLANYIERNKSLDIDELIEWTGFGDICGQFASLTKFKLNYFVEGVDSIIRHSEAHVDYDIDIDNQMVILRNRQKKTKTISTKEYRFDDFFDQMNLLSETVYSSIAAFTVFLINNKYQIDNVDSYFEEDEVTNKLLGVYAVLSLFGILIDQENENDSAMELSGMYIGEVEQFSFESIRAIFAPLVQEKPHLTDVKLELSDHKGEKFGHIKVRTDYIINSFNENGIKKDCWVLMYMLTTKIESIYESDEVENKNDNRFISGILQLIFPILKEIDNEKKRIIRTGKVNTIGFGWIIDQVKYVEMIAGEYLEHSIEPRLIRHVSQIFKNINATINVIIEYNSNPSINLDLEFKKISKEMMNVAHCFEYLSGKISEMELFINYSEEGKKLYKNVTINSPCPCGSGKKYKKCCKKYILTN
;
A
#
# COMPACT_ATOMS: atom_id res chain seq x y z
N MET A 1 -1.16 -17.17 -24.09
CA MET A 1 -2.08 -17.15 -25.25
C MET A 1 -2.90 -18.42 -25.17
N VAL A 2 -4.22 -18.30 -24.97
CA VAL A 2 -5.09 -19.46 -24.70
C VAL A 2 -5.36 -20.20 -26.01
N ASN A 3 -5.01 -21.49 -26.07
CA ASN A 3 -5.26 -22.30 -27.25
C ASN A 3 -6.33 -23.36 -26.94
N ILE A 4 -7.60 -22.93 -26.95
CA ILE A 4 -8.70 -23.90 -27.08
C ILE A 4 -8.60 -24.48 -28.49
N GLU A 5 -8.32 -25.79 -28.58
CA GLU A 5 -8.40 -26.52 -29.84
C GLU A 5 -9.86 -26.64 -30.25
N LEU A 6 -10.30 -25.65 -31.04
CA LEU A 6 -11.59 -25.64 -31.69
C LEU A 6 -11.44 -26.32 -33.05
N ASP A 7 -11.65 -27.63 -33.10
CA ASP A 7 -11.71 -28.37 -34.36
C ASP A 7 -13.18 -28.44 -34.84
N TYR A 8 -13.47 -27.66 -35.89
CA TYR A 8 -14.79 -27.60 -36.51
C TYR A 8 -14.91 -28.67 -37.60
N PHE A 9 -16.11 -29.22 -37.78
CA PHE A 9 -16.34 -30.20 -38.84
C PHE A 9 -16.02 -29.63 -40.22
N ALA A 10 -15.06 -30.26 -40.90
CA ALA A 10 -14.58 -29.87 -42.22
C ALA A 10 -15.13 -30.79 -43.32
N ILE A 11 -15.43 -30.20 -44.48
CA ILE A 11 -15.79 -30.84 -45.74
C ILE A 11 -14.70 -30.57 -46.78
N GLU A 12 -14.40 -31.56 -47.62
CA GLU A 12 -13.39 -31.43 -48.67
C GLU A 12 -14.06 -31.05 -50.00
N CYS A 13 -13.63 -29.95 -50.62
CA CYS A 13 -14.16 -29.53 -51.91
C CYS A 13 -13.65 -30.43 -53.05
N ALA A 14 -14.23 -30.32 -54.24
CA ALA A 14 -13.84 -31.13 -55.40
C ALA A 14 -12.35 -30.99 -55.82
N ASN A 15 -11.68 -29.92 -55.38
CA ASN A 15 -10.26 -29.67 -55.63
C ASN A 15 -9.34 -30.12 -54.47
N GLY A 16 -9.89 -30.77 -53.44
CA GLY A 16 -9.14 -31.28 -52.30
C GLY A 16 -8.88 -30.27 -51.17
N HIS A 17 -9.55 -29.11 -51.19
CA HIS A 17 -9.40 -28.10 -50.12
C HIS A 17 -10.40 -28.38 -48.99
N LEU A 18 -9.93 -28.33 -47.74
CA LEU A 18 -10.79 -28.43 -46.56
C LEU A 18 -11.53 -27.10 -46.33
N ASN A 19 -12.82 -27.18 -46.08
CA ASN A 19 -13.71 -26.04 -45.84
C ASN A 19 -14.62 -26.35 -44.66
N GLU A 20 -15.06 -25.34 -43.93
CA GLU A 20 -16.10 -25.52 -42.92
C GLU A 20 -17.40 -26.00 -43.57
N CYS A 21 -18.15 -26.86 -42.87
CA CYS A 21 -19.42 -27.36 -43.39
C CYS A 21 -20.49 -26.28 -43.57
N VAL A 22 -20.31 -25.08 -43.04
CA VAL A 22 -21.24 -23.95 -43.17
C VAL A 22 -20.97 -23.08 -44.41
N ASN A 23 -19.84 -23.26 -45.10
CA ASN A 23 -19.43 -22.42 -46.23
C ASN A 23 -20.24 -22.72 -47.50
N ASP A 24 -20.64 -21.67 -48.21
CA ASP A 24 -21.40 -21.77 -49.47
C ASP A 24 -20.48 -21.95 -50.68
N VAL A 25 -19.22 -21.52 -50.53
CA VAL A 25 -18.20 -21.51 -51.56
C VAL A 25 -16.85 -21.80 -50.93
N CYS A 26 -15.98 -22.53 -51.62
CA CYS A 26 -14.63 -22.78 -51.14
C CYS A 26 -13.83 -21.46 -51.07
N LYS A 27 -13.28 -21.14 -49.89
CA LYS A 27 -12.51 -19.91 -49.66
C LYS A 27 -11.25 -19.81 -50.54
N GLU A 28 -10.71 -20.93 -51.02
CA GLU A 28 -9.47 -20.97 -51.82
C GLU A 28 -9.68 -21.04 -53.34
N CYS A 29 -10.63 -21.83 -53.82
CA CYS A 29 -10.82 -22.06 -55.27
C CYS A 29 -12.17 -21.57 -55.81
N GLY A 30 -13.07 -21.05 -54.97
CA GLY A 30 -14.36 -20.53 -55.39
C GLY A 30 -15.35 -21.58 -55.90
N THR A 31 -15.05 -22.87 -55.74
CA THR A 31 -15.97 -23.95 -56.08
C THR A 31 -17.21 -23.92 -55.16
N PRO A 32 -18.44 -23.97 -55.69
CA PRO A 32 -19.66 -24.04 -54.88
C PRO A 32 -19.68 -25.29 -53.99
N LEU A 33 -20.12 -25.15 -52.75
CA LEU A 33 -20.21 -26.22 -51.74
C LEU A 33 -21.67 -26.58 -51.39
N GLU A 34 -22.65 -26.04 -52.11
CA GLU A 34 -24.09 -26.09 -51.79
C GLU A 34 -24.63 -27.50 -51.51
N ASP A 35 -24.13 -28.54 -52.21
CA ASP A 35 -24.58 -29.93 -52.04
C ASP A 35 -24.00 -30.64 -50.81
N GLN A 36 -22.94 -30.10 -50.19
CA GLN A 36 -22.24 -30.67 -49.03
C GLN A 36 -22.39 -29.81 -47.76
N ARG A 37 -23.04 -28.65 -47.90
CA ARG A 37 -23.27 -27.68 -46.83
C ARG A 37 -24.19 -28.25 -45.75
N GLN A 38 -23.81 -28.03 -44.50
CA GLN A 38 -24.66 -28.14 -43.31
C GLN A 38 -25.02 -26.75 -42.79
N SER A 39 -26.16 -26.63 -42.10
CA SER A 39 -26.57 -25.35 -41.51
C SER A 39 -25.80 -24.99 -40.23
N VAL A 40 -25.22 -25.99 -39.55
CA VAL A 40 -24.46 -25.86 -38.29
C VAL A 40 -23.42 -26.99 -38.23
N ASP A 41 -22.32 -26.78 -37.51
CA ASP A 41 -21.40 -27.86 -37.16
C ASP A 41 -22.12 -28.98 -36.36
N PRO A 42 -22.00 -30.26 -36.77
CA PRO A 42 -22.76 -31.39 -36.22
C PRO A 42 -22.40 -31.75 -34.78
N TYR A 43 -21.24 -31.31 -34.27
CA TYR A 43 -20.79 -31.57 -32.90
C TYR A 43 -21.13 -30.43 -31.93
N VAL A 44 -21.69 -29.32 -32.41
CA VAL A 44 -22.11 -28.18 -31.55
C VAL A 44 -23.10 -28.63 -30.48
N GLU A 45 -24.09 -29.47 -30.81
CA GLU A 45 -25.06 -29.95 -29.83
C GLU A 45 -24.44 -30.89 -28.79
N SER A 46 -23.42 -31.68 -29.17
CA SER A 46 -22.66 -32.49 -28.20
C SER A 46 -21.85 -31.62 -27.25
N ARG A 47 -21.22 -30.55 -27.75
CA ARG A 47 -20.49 -29.56 -26.93
C ARG A 47 -21.44 -28.82 -25.98
N LYS A 48 -22.62 -28.39 -26.46
CA LYS A 48 -23.65 -27.76 -25.63
C LYS A 48 -24.15 -28.66 -24.51
N LEU A 49 -24.42 -29.94 -24.81
CA LEU A 49 -24.86 -30.91 -23.81
C LEU A 49 -23.78 -31.10 -22.73
N LEU A 50 -22.51 -31.19 -23.13
CA LEU A 50 -21.38 -31.34 -22.21
C LEU A 50 -21.24 -30.12 -21.28
N LEU A 51 -21.52 -28.92 -21.78
CA LEU A 51 -21.45 -27.66 -21.03
C LEU A 51 -22.78 -27.22 -20.40
N GLU A 52 -23.85 -28.02 -20.49
CA GLU A 52 -25.22 -27.62 -20.09
C GLU A 52 -25.27 -27.12 -18.64
N ASN A 53 -24.60 -27.83 -17.72
CA ASN A 53 -24.52 -27.45 -16.31
C ASN A 53 -23.80 -26.11 -16.10
N VAL A 54 -22.73 -25.86 -16.86
CA VAL A 54 -21.96 -24.60 -16.79
C VAL A 54 -22.82 -23.44 -17.33
N LEU A 55 -23.46 -23.62 -18.48
CA LEU A 55 -24.31 -22.62 -19.12
C LEU A 55 -25.51 -22.26 -18.23
N SER A 56 -26.21 -23.27 -17.69
CA SER A 56 -27.31 -23.05 -16.74
C SER A 56 -26.83 -22.36 -15.45
N GLY A 57 -25.66 -22.74 -14.95
CA GLY A 57 -25.01 -22.08 -13.82
C GLY A 57 -24.77 -20.60 -14.07
N ILE A 58 -24.21 -20.25 -15.23
CA ILE A 58 -23.97 -18.86 -15.66
C ILE A 58 -25.28 -18.07 -15.71
N GLU A 59 -26.33 -18.60 -16.36
CA GLU A 59 -27.62 -17.92 -16.48
C GLU A 59 -28.26 -17.64 -15.12
N ASN A 60 -28.25 -18.62 -14.23
CA ASN A 60 -28.78 -18.49 -12.87
C ASN A 60 -28.03 -17.42 -12.09
N ARG A 61 -26.69 -17.44 -12.09
CA ARG A 61 -25.85 -16.47 -11.37
C ARG A 61 -25.95 -15.06 -11.94
N GLU A 62 -26.08 -14.89 -13.26
CA GLU A 62 -26.36 -13.59 -13.88
C GLU A 62 -27.71 -13.01 -13.41
N SER A 63 -28.72 -13.86 -13.26
CA SER A 63 -30.03 -13.47 -12.72
C SER A 63 -29.93 -13.05 -11.26
N GLU A 64 -29.22 -13.83 -10.44
CA GLU A 64 -28.94 -13.50 -9.03
C GLU A 64 -28.18 -12.17 -8.89
N TYR A 65 -27.15 -11.95 -9.70
CA TYR A 65 -26.38 -10.71 -9.69
C TYR A 65 -27.22 -9.49 -10.11
N LYS A 66 -28.07 -9.63 -11.14
CA LYS A 66 -29.03 -8.59 -11.54
C LYS A 66 -30.02 -8.28 -10.42
N LYS A 67 -30.49 -9.30 -9.70
CA LYS A 67 -31.37 -9.14 -8.53
C LYS A 67 -30.65 -8.41 -7.39
N LEU A 68 -29.41 -8.81 -7.06
CA LEU A 68 -28.57 -8.14 -6.06
C LEU A 68 -28.44 -6.63 -6.34
N LYS A 69 -28.07 -6.25 -7.56
CA LYS A 69 -27.97 -4.83 -7.95
C LYS A 69 -29.29 -4.08 -7.79
N LYS A 70 -30.42 -4.73 -8.12
CA LYS A 70 -31.75 -4.15 -7.98
C LYS A 70 -32.14 -3.98 -6.51
N ASP A 71 -31.80 -4.95 -5.66
CA ASP A 71 -32.09 -4.93 -4.23
C ASP A 71 -31.27 -3.84 -3.51
N ILE A 72 -29.99 -3.65 -3.90
CA ILE A 72 -29.16 -2.54 -3.43
C ILE A 72 -29.78 -1.18 -3.83
N ARG A 73 -30.13 -1.00 -5.10
CA ARG A 73 -30.76 0.26 -5.59
C ARG A 73 -32.08 0.60 -4.89
N LYS A 74 -32.83 -0.43 -4.47
CA LYS A 74 -34.08 -0.27 -3.73
C LYS A 74 -33.90 -0.12 -2.22
N GLY A 75 -32.67 -0.22 -1.71
CA GLY A 75 -32.38 -0.22 -0.27
C GLY A 75 -32.86 -1.47 0.46
N ILE A 76 -33.20 -2.55 -0.26
CA ILE A 76 -33.60 -3.84 0.33
C ILE A 76 -32.37 -4.56 0.92
N ARG A 77 -31.22 -4.38 0.28
CA ARG A 77 -29.94 -4.93 0.73
C ARG A 77 -28.95 -3.79 0.94
N THR A 78 -28.35 -3.75 2.11
CA THR A 78 -27.32 -2.77 2.46
C THR A 78 -25.95 -3.28 2.02
N LYS A 79 -25.06 -2.34 1.73
CA LYS A 79 -23.65 -2.63 1.56
C LYS A 79 -22.95 -2.71 2.91
N ASN A 80 -21.78 -3.33 2.92
CA ASN A 80 -20.97 -3.61 4.10
C ASN A 80 -19.77 -2.67 4.13
N CYS A 81 -19.53 -2.05 5.28
CA CYS A 81 -18.29 -1.33 5.56
C CYS A 81 -17.30 -2.30 6.24
N ASN A 82 -16.00 -2.12 6.00
CA ASN A 82 -14.94 -2.86 6.68
C ASN A 82 -14.05 -1.89 7.46
N GLU A 83 -13.59 -2.30 8.65
CA GLU A 83 -12.68 -1.50 9.47
C GLU A 83 -11.30 -1.35 8.80
N ASN A 84 -10.82 -2.42 8.16
CA ASN A 84 -9.58 -2.44 7.39
C ASN A 84 -9.87 -2.67 5.90
N GLU A 85 -10.20 -1.59 5.18
CA GLU A 85 -10.52 -1.64 3.75
C GLU A 85 -9.36 -2.14 2.90
N MET A 86 -8.15 -1.80 3.31
CA MET A 86 -6.93 -2.13 2.60
C MET A 86 -6.64 -3.63 2.61
N GLU A 87 -6.76 -4.28 3.77
CA GLU A 87 -6.64 -5.72 3.91
C GLU A 87 -7.71 -6.42 3.06
N LYS A 88 -8.96 -5.91 3.07
CA LYS A 88 -10.04 -6.48 2.28
C LYS A 88 -9.81 -6.35 0.77
N VAL A 89 -9.32 -5.21 0.29
CA VAL A 89 -8.99 -5.03 -1.13
C VAL A 89 -7.78 -5.90 -1.51
N SER A 90 -6.77 -6.02 -0.64
CA SER A 90 -5.62 -6.90 -0.85
C SER A 90 -6.04 -8.37 -0.95
N GLU A 91 -6.99 -8.80 -0.11
CA GLU A 91 -7.60 -10.13 -0.17
C GLU A 91 -8.28 -10.35 -1.54
N TYR A 92 -9.07 -9.39 -2.02
CA TYR A 92 -9.70 -9.48 -3.34
C TYR A 92 -8.69 -9.55 -4.48
N ILE A 93 -7.63 -8.73 -4.45
CA ILE A 93 -6.56 -8.77 -5.45
C ILE A 93 -5.82 -10.10 -5.39
N SER A 94 -5.57 -10.65 -4.19
CA SER A 94 -4.92 -11.94 -4.01
C SER A 94 -5.78 -13.10 -4.53
N ILE A 95 -7.09 -13.09 -4.26
CA ILE A 95 -8.04 -14.04 -4.86
C ILE A 95 -8.00 -13.90 -6.39
N LEU A 96 -8.07 -12.68 -6.91
CA LEU A 96 -7.96 -12.42 -8.35
C LEU A 96 -6.61 -12.85 -8.93
N SER A 97 -5.52 -12.80 -8.18
CA SER A 97 -4.19 -13.18 -8.69
C SER A 97 -3.98 -14.69 -8.64
N ASN A 98 -4.43 -15.36 -7.57
CA ASN A 98 -4.22 -16.79 -7.33
C ASN A 98 -5.25 -17.67 -8.06
N GLU A 99 -6.54 -17.34 -7.94
CA GLU A 99 -7.63 -18.17 -8.47
C GLU A 99 -7.92 -17.91 -9.94
N LEU A 100 -7.42 -16.81 -10.51
CA LEU A 100 -7.60 -16.46 -11.93
C LEU A 100 -6.41 -16.86 -12.81
N SER A 101 -5.58 -17.82 -12.38
CA SER A 101 -4.63 -18.45 -13.29
C SER A 101 -5.41 -19.11 -14.43
N PHE A 102 -5.19 -18.64 -15.66
CA PHE A 102 -5.97 -19.03 -16.84
C PHE A 102 -5.70 -20.48 -17.30
N ASP A 103 -4.87 -21.20 -16.54
CA ASP A 103 -4.37 -22.56 -16.78
C ASP A 103 -5.50 -23.56 -17.05
N ILE A 104 -6.67 -23.37 -16.40
CA ILE A 104 -7.86 -24.22 -16.55
C ILE A 104 -8.34 -24.32 -18.02
N PHE A 105 -8.13 -23.29 -18.84
CA PHE A 105 -8.58 -23.27 -20.24
C PHE A 105 -7.49 -23.69 -21.25
N TYR A 106 -6.25 -23.98 -20.84
CA TYR A 106 -5.17 -24.36 -21.78
C TYR A 106 -5.26 -25.82 -22.27
N SER A 107 -6.05 -26.67 -21.62
CA SER A 107 -6.07 -28.12 -21.85
C SER A 107 -7.42 -28.67 -22.33
N ILE A 108 -8.41 -27.81 -22.59
CA ILE A 108 -9.75 -28.27 -22.97
C ILE A 108 -9.74 -28.72 -24.43
N ASN A 109 -9.75 -30.04 -24.64
CA ASN A 109 -9.92 -30.63 -25.97
C ASN A 109 -11.42 -30.72 -26.34
N MET A 110 -11.86 -29.83 -27.23
CA MET A 110 -13.24 -29.77 -27.75
C MET A 110 -13.41 -30.41 -29.13
N THR A 111 -12.43 -31.22 -29.57
CA THR A 111 -12.51 -31.96 -30.83
C THR A 111 -13.55 -33.09 -30.77
N GLN A 112 -13.89 -33.65 -31.93
CA GLN A 112 -14.85 -34.75 -32.07
C GLN A 112 -14.50 -35.97 -31.21
N GLU A 113 -13.19 -36.26 -31.06
CA GLU A 113 -12.68 -37.36 -30.23
C GLU A 113 -12.56 -36.93 -28.76
N GLY A 114 -12.16 -35.68 -28.51
CA GLY A 114 -11.96 -35.11 -27.17
C GLY A 114 -13.22 -35.05 -26.30
N ILE A 115 -14.41 -34.87 -26.89
CA ILE A 115 -15.69 -34.76 -26.17
C ILE A 115 -15.99 -35.99 -25.29
N LYS A 116 -15.43 -37.17 -25.60
CA LYS A 116 -15.70 -38.43 -24.89
C LYS A 116 -14.69 -38.76 -23.79
N LEU A 117 -13.65 -37.94 -23.61
CA LEU A 117 -12.60 -38.19 -22.63
C LEU A 117 -13.08 -37.85 -21.21
N VAL A 118 -12.69 -38.67 -20.23
CA VAL A 118 -12.99 -38.44 -18.81
C VAL A 118 -12.34 -37.14 -18.32
N GLU A 119 -11.11 -36.86 -18.77
CA GLU A 119 -10.36 -35.64 -18.47
C GLU A 119 -11.16 -34.38 -18.86
N THR A 120 -11.86 -34.39 -19.99
CA THR A 120 -12.72 -33.27 -20.42
C THR A 120 -13.88 -33.03 -19.44
N VAL A 121 -14.46 -34.09 -18.86
CA VAL A 121 -15.53 -33.97 -17.86
C VAL A 121 -15.00 -33.41 -16.54
N GLU A 122 -13.80 -33.82 -16.12
CA GLU A 122 -13.14 -33.29 -14.92
C GLU A 122 -12.85 -31.80 -15.06
N ILE A 123 -12.27 -31.38 -16.18
CA ILE A 123 -11.98 -29.96 -16.46
C ILE A 123 -13.27 -29.12 -16.47
N ILE A 124 -14.38 -29.64 -17.01
CA ILE A 124 -15.67 -28.93 -17.00
C ILE A 124 -16.21 -28.71 -15.59
N ASN A 125 -16.02 -29.67 -14.68
CA ASN A 125 -16.37 -29.48 -13.28
C ASN A 125 -15.50 -28.40 -12.61
N GLU A 126 -14.22 -28.34 -12.95
CA GLU A 126 -13.31 -27.27 -12.50
C GLU A 126 -13.77 -25.90 -13.00
N ILE A 127 -14.14 -25.78 -14.28
CA ILE A 127 -14.71 -24.54 -14.85
C ILE A 127 -15.97 -24.12 -14.09
N ASN A 128 -16.86 -25.06 -13.77
CA ASN A 128 -18.09 -24.73 -13.03
C ASN A 128 -17.79 -24.21 -11.61
N SER A 129 -16.87 -24.88 -10.90
CA SER A 129 -16.40 -24.46 -9.57
C SER A 129 -15.74 -23.08 -9.62
N PHE A 130 -14.90 -22.86 -10.62
CA PHE A 130 -14.24 -21.59 -10.90
C PHE A 130 -15.25 -20.46 -11.13
N MET A 131 -16.26 -20.68 -11.99
CA MET A 131 -17.30 -19.69 -12.25
C MET A 131 -18.12 -19.35 -11.00
N ILE A 132 -18.38 -20.32 -10.13
CA ILE A 132 -19.04 -20.09 -8.83
C ILE A 132 -18.22 -19.12 -7.98
N LYS A 133 -16.92 -19.40 -7.78
CA LYS A 133 -16.02 -18.53 -7.02
C LYS A 133 -15.98 -17.12 -7.59
N LEU A 134 -15.92 -16.98 -8.92
CA LEU A 134 -15.87 -15.68 -9.60
C LEU A 134 -17.15 -14.86 -9.41
N TYR A 135 -18.33 -15.47 -9.49
CA TYR A 135 -19.59 -14.78 -9.21
C TYR A 135 -19.75 -14.41 -7.73
N ASP A 136 -19.29 -15.27 -6.83
CA ASP A 136 -19.33 -15.00 -5.39
C ASP A 136 -18.41 -13.80 -5.07
N LEU A 137 -17.19 -13.75 -5.62
CA LEU A 137 -16.30 -12.59 -5.53
C LEU A 137 -16.93 -11.32 -6.12
N LEU A 138 -17.55 -11.40 -7.30
CA LEU A 138 -18.26 -10.27 -7.90
C LEU A 138 -19.36 -9.72 -6.99
N CYS A 139 -20.10 -10.61 -6.32
CA CYS A 139 -21.12 -10.23 -5.35
C CYS A 139 -20.52 -9.56 -4.11
N GLU A 140 -19.43 -10.11 -3.57
CA GLU A 140 -18.72 -9.54 -2.42
C GLU A 140 -18.19 -8.15 -2.71
N VAL A 141 -17.45 -7.98 -3.82
CA VAL A 141 -16.94 -6.66 -4.24
C VAL A 141 -18.10 -5.70 -4.48
N THR A 142 -19.23 -6.13 -5.06
CA THR A 142 -20.41 -5.28 -5.26
C THR A 142 -21.06 -4.84 -3.93
N LEU A 143 -21.00 -5.68 -2.90
CA LEU A 143 -21.55 -5.42 -1.57
C LEU A 143 -20.62 -4.58 -0.70
N PHE A 144 -19.35 -4.42 -1.06
CA PHE A 144 -18.44 -3.55 -0.34
C PHE A 144 -18.84 -2.07 -0.54
N GLU A 145 -18.96 -1.35 0.57
CA GLU A 145 -19.06 0.12 0.57
C GLU A 145 -17.68 0.70 0.91
N PRO A 146 -16.96 1.24 -0.07
CA PRO A 146 -15.66 1.84 0.17
C PRO A 146 -15.81 3.23 0.82
N THR A 147 -14.83 3.64 1.61
CA THR A 147 -14.63 5.03 1.98
C THR A 147 -14.40 5.89 0.74
N LYS A 148 -14.46 7.21 0.93
CA LYS A 148 -14.24 8.20 -0.13
C LYS A 148 -12.92 8.00 -0.85
N VAL A 149 -11.93 7.56 -0.11
CA VAL A 149 -10.57 7.36 -0.58
C VAL A 149 -10.47 6.13 -1.47
N PHE A 150 -11.05 5.00 -1.05
CA PHE A 150 -11.00 3.75 -1.81
C PHE A 150 -12.05 3.66 -2.91
N ARG A 151 -12.88 4.69 -3.11
CA ARG A 151 -13.98 4.67 -4.09
C ARG A 151 -13.49 4.39 -5.52
N ASN A 152 -12.38 4.99 -5.95
CA ASN A 152 -11.88 4.75 -7.30
C ASN A 152 -11.29 3.35 -7.44
N ILE A 153 -10.46 2.93 -6.48
CA ILE A 153 -9.91 1.58 -6.40
C ILE A 153 -11.02 0.54 -6.45
N HIS A 154 -12.07 0.71 -5.65
CA HIS A 154 -13.24 -0.17 -5.64
C HIS A 154 -13.94 -0.23 -7.00
N LYS A 155 -14.14 0.93 -7.64
CA LYS A 155 -14.73 1.00 -8.98
C LYS A 155 -13.88 0.22 -9.99
N ARG A 156 -12.55 0.39 -9.96
CA ARG A 156 -11.62 -0.30 -10.86
C ARG A 156 -11.60 -1.80 -10.61
N LEU A 157 -11.52 -2.23 -9.35
CA LEU A 157 -11.62 -3.63 -8.95
C LEU A 157 -12.93 -4.25 -9.45
N LEU A 158 -14.06 -3.58 -9.24
CA LEU A 158 -15.37 -4.07 -9.69
C LEU A 158 -15.42 -4.22 -11.22
N LEU A 159 -14.93 -3.23 -11.96
CA LEU A 159 -14.87 -3.30 -13.43
C LEU A 159 -13.93 -4.40 -13.91
N THR A 160 -12.83 -4.63 -13.20
CA THR A 160 -11.85 -5.69 -13.49
C THR A 160 -12.48 -7.07 -13.34
N VAL A 161 -13.20 -7.30 -12.23
CA VAL A 161 -13.92 -8.57 -11.98
C VAL A 161 -15.00 -8.80 -13.04
N ILE A 162 -15.74 -7.74 -13.43
CA ILE A 162 -16.76 -7.82 -14.48
C ILE A 162 -16.12 -8.18 -15.83
N ALA A 163 -15.07 -7.46 -16.24
CA ALA A 163 -14.39 -7.69 -17.51
C ALA A 163 -13.79 -9.11 -17.57
N TYR A 164 -13.22 -9.57 -16.47
CA TYR A 164 -12.69 -10.92 -16.35
C TYR A 164 -13.79 -11.99 -16.42
N LYS A 165 -14.91 -11.79 -15.71
CA LYS A 165 -16.09 -12.66 -15.83
C LYS A 165 -16.64 -12.69 -17.25
N GLU A 166 -16.67 -11.55 -17.93
CA GLU A 166 -17.15 -11.48 -19.31
C GLU A 166 -16.19 -12.20 -20.27
N SER A 167 -14.88 -12.10 -20.09
CA SER A 167 -13.90 -12.80 -20.94
C SER A 167 -14.07 -14.31 -20.84
N VAL A 168 -14.23 -14.86 -19.63
CA VAL A 168 -14.42 -16.30 -19.42
C VAL A 168 -15.75 -16.77 -20.04
N VAL A 169 -16.83 -16.00 -19.87
CA VAL A 169 -18.12 -16.34 -20.51
C VAL A 169 -18.00 -16.32 -22.03
N GLU A 170 -17.36 -15.31 -22.62
CA GLU A 170 -17.14 -15.23 -24.07
C GLU A 170 -16.32 -16.40 -24.60
N LEU A 171 -15.32 -16.85 -23.83
CA LEU A 171 -14.51 -18.01 -24.17
C LEU A 171 -15.32 -19.31 -24.14
N ILE A 172 -16.16 -19.51 -23.12
CA ILE A 172 -17.09 -20.64 -23.07
C ILE A 172 -18.05 -20.59 -24.27
N MET A 173 -18.58 -19.41 -24.59
CA MET A 173 -19.47 -19.24 -25.75
C MET A 173 -18.77 -19.52 -27.08
N ALA A 174 -17.47 -19.23 -27.20
CA ALA A 174 -16.68 -19.56 -28.39
C ALA A 174 -16.66 -21.07 -28.65
N THR A 175 -16.64 -21.92 -27.61
CA THR A 175 -16.63 -23.39 -27.76
C THR A 175 -17.90 -23.95 -28.41
N ILE A 176 -19.03 -23.26 -28.25
CA ILE A 176 -20.35 -23.67 -28.77
C ILE A 176 -20.85 -22.78 -29.92
N ALA A 177 -19.97 -21.93 -30.47
CA ALA A 177 -20.30 -21.06 -31.60
C ALA A 177 -20.65 -21.89 -32.84
N MET A 178 -21.57 -21.37 -33.66
CA MET A 178 -22.13 -22.10 -34.81
C MET A 178 -21.15 -22.29 -35.97
N ASN A 179 -20.14 -21.42 -36.08
CA ASN A 179 -19.13 -21.39 -37.13
C ASN A 179 -17.79 -20.85 -36.57
N VAL A 180 -16.71 -21.00 -37.33
CA VAL A 180 -15.35 -20.60 -36.90
C VAL A 180 -15.23 -19.09 -36.77
N ASP A 181 -15.83 -18.32 -37.69
CA ASP A 181 -15.70 -16.85 -37.71
C ASP A 181 -16.28 -16.22 -36.43
N ASP A 182 -17.45 -16.67 -35.96
CA ASP A 182 -18.07 -16.25 -34.70
C ASP A 182 -17.23 -16.68 -33.48
N ALA A 183 -16.67 -17.89 -33.52
CA ALA A 183 -15.82 -18.43 -32.46
C ALA A 183 -14.52 -17.63 -32.31
N MET A 184 -13.86 -17.31 -33.43
CA MET A 184 -12.66 -16.49 -33.48
C MET A 184 -12.94 -15.08 -32.95
N LYS A 185 -14.06 -14.47 -33.36
CA LYS A 185 -14.45 -13.14 -32.85
C LYS A 185 -14.67 -13.13 -31.33
N LEU A 186 -15.32 -14.16 -30.78
CA LEU A 186 -15.51 -14.30 -29.33
C LEU A 186 -14.18 -14.53 -28.61
N LYS A 187 -13.29 -15.34 -29.18
CA LYS A 187 -11.94 -15.59 -28.66
C LYS A 187 -11.11 -14.31 -28.63
N ASP A 188 -11.12 -13.52 -29.71
CA ASP A 188 -10.37 -12.25 -29.80
C ASP A 188 -10.90 -11.22 -28.80
N ASN A 189 -12.22 -11.07 -28.68
CA ASN A 189 -12.84 -10.18 -27.69
C ASN A 189 -12.50 -10.60 -26.25
N SER A 190 -12.56 -11.91 -25.98
CA SER A 190 -12.20 -12.50 -24.69
C SER A 190 -10.74 -12.21 -24.33
N GLN A 191 -9.82 -12.42 -25.28
CA GLN A 191 -8.39 -12.17 -25.08
C GLN A 191 -8.13 -10.69 -24.74
N VAL A 192 -8.75 -9.75 -25.45
CA VAL A 192 -8.62 -8.31 -25.16
C VAL A 192 -9.13 -7.98 -23.75
N LYS A 193 -10.28 -8.51 -23.34
CA LYS A 193 -10.82 -8.29 -21.99
C LYS A 193 -9.92 -8.89 -20.91
N LEU A 194 -9.40 -10.09 -21.17
CA LEU A 194 -8.49 -10.79 -20.27
C LEU A 194 -7.18 -10.03 -20.06
N ASP A 195 -6.53 -9.62 -21.15
CA ASP A 195 -5.27 -8.86 -21.10
C ASP A 195 -5.48 -7.55 -20.34
N ASN A 196 -6.59 -6.87 -20.58
CA ASN A 196 -6.93 -5.66 -19.85
C ASN A 196 -7.13 -5.91 -18.36
N SER A 197 -7.86 -6.96 -17.98
CA SER A 197 -8.08 -7.34 -16.58
C SER A 197 -6.76 -7.75 -15.89
N ALA A 198 -5.91 -8.53 -16.55
CA ALA A 198 -4.63 -8.96 -15.99
C ALA A 198 -3.69 -7.78 -15.72
N GLN A 199 -3.59 -6.85 -16.67
CA GLN A 199 -2.82 -5.61 -16.48
C GLN A 199 -3.40 -4.74 -15.36
N GLU A 200 -4.72 -4.69 -15.24
CA GLU A 200 -5.38 -3.94 -14.17
C GLU A 200 -5.15 -4.56 -12.78
N VAL A 201 -5.21 -5.90 -12.67
CA VAL A 201 -4.85 -6.62 -11.44
C VAL A 201 -3.38 -6.37 -11.08
N LYS A 202 -2.46 -6.35 -12.04
CA LYS A 202 -1.05 -6.00 -11.80
C LYS A 202 -0.88 -4.58 -11.28
N ILE A 203 -1.54 -3.60 -11.90
CA ILE A 203 -1.52 -2.20 -11.47
C ILE A 203 -2.03 -2.08 -10.03
N LEU A 204 -3.20 -2.64 -9.74
CA LEU A 204 -3.78 -2.62 -8.39
C LEU A 204 -2.87 -3.36 -7.39
N GLY A 205 -2.35 -4.54 -7.76
CA GLY A 205 -1.43 -5.32 -6.93
C GLY A 205 -0.16 -4.56 -6.57
N SER A 206 0.44 -3.83 -7.51
CA SER A 206 1.63 -3.00 -7.25
C SER A 206 1.36 -1.91 -6.21
N ILE A 207 0.19 -1.26 -6.29
CA ILE A 207 -0.21 -0.19 -5.36
C ILE A 207 -0.45 -0.74 -3.95
N PHE A 208 -1.05 -1.93 -3.82
CA PHE A 208 -1.33 -2.54 -2.52
C PHE A 208 -0.14 -3.26 -1.89
N GLY A 209 0.73 -3.87 -2.70
CA GLY A 209 2.01 -4.42 -2.23
C GLY A 209 2.86 -3.36 -1.55
N ALA A 210 2.97 -2.19 -2.19
CA ALA A 210 3.62 -1.01 -1.65
C ALA A 210 3.06 -0.55 -0.29
N HIS A 211 1.76 -0.66 -0.13
CA HIS A 211 1.05 -0.16 1.05
C HIS A 211 1.15 -1.14 2.24
N ASN A 212 1.15 -2.46 2.00
CA ASN A 212 1.28 -3.47 3.06
C ASN A 212 2.61 -3.38 3.84
N ILE A 213 3.67 -2.86 3.21
CA ILE A 213 4.97 -2.62 3.86
C ILE A 213 4.88 -1.48 4.88
N GLU A 214 4.01 -0.50 4.66
CA GLU A 214 3.84 0.64 5.55
C GLU A 214 3.21 0.24 6.90
N ASN A 215 2.17 -0.60 6.88
CA ASN A 215 1.52 -1.11 8.10
C ASN A 215 2.44 -1.98 8.97
N LEU A 216 3.53 -2.50 8.40
CA LEU A 216 4.54 -3.25 9.13
C LEU A 216 5.59 -2.36 9.79
N THR A 217 5.65 -1.06 9.47
CA THR A 217 6.85 -0.24 9.69
C THR A 217 6.66 1.05 10.50
N ASP A 218 5.44 1.41 10.93
CA ASP A 218 5.14 2.57 11.81
C ASP A 218 5.96 3.83 11.47
N LEU A 219 6.14 4.11 10.16
CA LEU A 219 7.02 5.15 9.62
C LEU A 219 6.53 6.59 9.85
N PHE A 220 5.54 6.77 10.73
CA PHE A 220 4.73 7.96 10.87
C PHE A 220 4.93 8.62 12.24
N GLN A 221 6.06 9.32 12.42
CA GLN A 221 6.09 10.41 13.38
C GLN A 221 6.39 11.72 12.63
N ASN A 222 5.36 12.55 12.50
CA ASN A 222 5.39 13.99 12.13
C ASN A 222 5.20 14.41 10.66
N GLY A 223 4.71 13.53 9.78
CA GLY A 223 4.03 13.98 8.56
C GLY A 223 4.92 14.58 7.47
N GLU A 224 6.19 14.17 7.39
CA GLU A 224 7.06 14.43 6.24
C GLU A 224 7.54 13.09 5.67
N LEU A 225 7.33 12.91 4.37
CA LEU A 225 7.76 11.71 3.64
C LEU A 225 8.85 12.09 2.64
N ASN A 226 9.88 11.26 2.53
CA ASN A 226 10.98 11.44 1.59
C ASN A 226 10.57 10.96 0.18
N HIS A 227 11.00 11.70 -0.85
CA HIS A 227 10.79 11.43 -2.29
C HIS A 227 11.10 9.98 -2.70
N SER A 228 12.15 9.44 -2.11
CA SER A 228 12.55 8.08 -2.36
C SER A 228 11.48 7.06 -1.95
N ALA A 229 10.70 7.31 -0.86
CA ALA A 229 9.68 6.39 -0.30
C ALA A 229 8.72 5.86 -1.37
N ILE A 230 8.40 6.73 -2.33
CA ILE A 230 7.46 6.47 -3.41
C ILE A 230 8.11 5.76 -4.57
N LEU A 231 9.39 5.99 -4.83
CA LEU A 231 10.11 5.19 -5.80
C LEU A 231 10.17 3.73 -5.31
N GLY A 232 10.37 3.49 -4.01
CA GLY A 232 10.21 2.17 -3.39
C GLY A 232 8.80 1.56 -3.56
N MET A 233 7.75 2.38 -3.39
CA MET A 233 6.35 1.96 -3.53
C MET A 233 5.91 1.76 -4.98
N VAL A 234 6.41 2.57 -5.91
CA VAL A 234 6.13 2.46 -7.35
C VAL A 234 6.90 1.30 -7.97
N TRP A 235 8.03 0.88 -7.39
CA TRP A 235 8.93 -0.14 -7.93
C TRP A 235 8.80 -1.55 -7.32
N GLN A 236 7.93 -1.77 -6.34
CA GLN A 236 7.62 -3.11 -5.87
C GLN A 236 6.52 -3.76 -6.70
N THR A 237 6.93 -4.28 -7.87
CA THR A 237 6.16 -5.22 -8.67
C THR A 237 6.76 -6.61 -8.47
N SER A 238 6.13 -7.41 -7.60
CA SER A 238 6.50 -8.78 -7.22
C SER A 238 7.83 -8.96 -6.47
N ASN A 239 7.87 -9.92 -5.55
CA ASN A 239 9.06 -10.28 -4.77
C ASN A 239 10.15 -10.97 -5.63
N GLU A 240 9.87 -11.28 -6.89
CA GLU A 240 10.76 -12.04 -7.77
C GLU A 240 11.29 -11.14 -8.90
N GLY A 241 12.56 -11.31 -9.27
CA GLY A 241 13.20 -10.62 -10.39
C GLY A 241 14.19 -9.52 -10.02
N THR A 242 15.04 -9.19 -10.98
CA THR A 242 16.06 -8.13 -10.96
C THR A 242 15.43 -6.72 -10.95
N ILE A 243 16.23 -5.71 -10.60
CA ILE A 243 15.80 -4.30 -10.62
C ILE A 243 15.36 -3.90 -12.03
N GLU A 244 16.09 -4.35 -13.04
CA GLU A 244 15.78 -4.11 -14.44
C GLU A 244 14.42 -4.71 -14.84
N GLU A 245 14.09 -5.90 -14.35
CA GLU A 245 12.78 -6.55 -14.57
C GLU A 245 11.65 -5.77 -13.90
N ARG A 246 11.87 -5.28 -12.66
CA ARG A 246 10.88 -4.45 -11.95
C ARG A 246 10.67 -3.09 -12.63
N ILE A 247 11.73 -2.41 -13.04
CA ILE A 247 11.65 -1.17 -13.82
C ILE A 247 10.90 -1.41 -15.12
N SER A 248 11.21 -2.51 -15.82
CA SER A 248 10.53 -2.89 -17.06
C SER A 248 9.03 -3.10 -16.86
N ASP A 249 8.63 -3.75 -15.75
CA ASP A 249 7.22 -3.98 -15.42
C ASP A 249 6.49 -2.67 -15.08
N VAL A 250 7.10 -1.78 -14.29
CA VAL A 250 6.55 -0.44 -14.01
C VAL A 250 6.37 0.37 -15.30
N CYS A 251 7.35 0.32 -16.19
CA CYS A 251 7.29 0.96 -17.50
C CYS A 251 6.19 0.35 -18.37
N GLU A 252 6.04 -0.97 -18.36
CA GLU A 252 4.97 -1.68 -19.07
C GLU A 252 3.58 -1.24 -18.58
N GLN A 253 3.37 -1.27 -17.27
CA GLN A 253 2.11 -0.83 -16.67
C GLN A 253 1.81 0.64 -16.96
N THR A 254 2.84 1.49 -16.96
CA THR A 254 2.69 2.92 -17.24
C THR A 254 2.35 3.18 -18.70
N SER A 255 3.03 2.48 -19.61
CA SER A 255 2.70 2.48 -21.04
C SER A 255 1.27 1.99 -21.27
N TYR A 256 0.84 0.92 -20.58
CA TYR A 256 -0.52 0.40 -20.67
C TYR A 256 -1.55 1.41 -20.14
N TYR A 257 -1.30 2.05 -18.99
CA TYR A 257 -2.21 3.04 -18.42
C TYR A 257 -2.40 4.25 -19.34
N PHE A 258 -1.32 4.76 -19.93
CA PHE A 258 -1.36 5.91 -20.84
C PHE A 258 -1.53 5.55 -22.33
N ARG A 259 -1.86 4.30 -22.66
CA ARG A 259 -1.93 3.78 -24.05
C ARG A 259 -2.85 4.56 -24.99
N SER A 260 -3.85 5.25 -24.46
CA SER A 260 -4.81 6.04 -25.25
C SER A 260 -4.27 7.41 -25.67
N ILE A 261 -3.11 7.83 -25.14
CA ILE A 261 -2.52 9.16 -25.36
C ILE A 261 -1.08 9.06 -25.88
N LEU A 262 -0.34 8.02 -25.51
CA LEU A 262 0.98 7.74 -26.09
C LEU A 262 0.83 7.51 -27.61
N SER A 263 1.60 8.27 -28.40
CA SER A 263 1.43 8.37 -29.86
C SER A 263 2.07 7.23 -30.67
N ARG A 264 2.88 6.40 -29.99
CA ARG A 264 3.76 5.35 -30.52
C ARG A 264 3.79 4.18 -29.54
N ASP A 265 4.30 3.04 -30.00
CA ASP A 265 4.44 1.84 -29.19
C ASP A 265 5.51 1.99 -28.09
N LYS A 266 5.48 1.10 -27.08
CA LYS A 266 6.34 1.15 -25.88
C LYS A 266 7.82 1.26 -26.24
N GLU A 267 8.26 0.55 -27.28
CA GLU A 267 9.65 0.47 -27.74
C GLU A 267 10.21 1.83 -28.20
N HIS A 268 9.34 2.81 -28.45
CA HIS A 268 9.76 4.15 -28.81
C HIS A 268 10.24 4.98 -27.60
N TYR A 269 9.72 4.70 -26.40
CA TYR A 269 9.98 5.49 -25.20
C TYR A 269 11.10 4.86 -24.39
N SER A 270 11.96 5.70 -23.81
CA SER A 270 12.94 5.20 -22.84
C SER A 270 12.26 4.85 -21.51
N ASN A 271 12.91 3.98 -20.72
CA ASN A 271 12.42 3.67 -19.37
C ASN A 271 12.30 4.95 -18.52
N ASP A 272 13.23 5.89 -18.66
CA ASP A 272 13.19 7.19 -17.97
C ASP A 272 11.94 8.01 -18.33
N ASP A 273 11.56 8.04 -19.62
CA ASP A 273 10.34 8.74 -20.05
C ASP A 273 9.08 8.12 -19.42
N LEU A 274 9.01 6.79 -19.37
CA LEU A 274 7.88 6.07 -18.77
C LEU A 274 7.88 6.17 -17.24
N LEU A 275 9.05 6.19 -16.60
CA LEU A 275 9.17 6.42 -15.15
C LEU A 275 8.67 7.81 -14.75
N LYS A 276 8.97 8.85 -15.54
CA LYS A 276 8.42 10.21 -15.31
C LYS A 276 6.89 10.23 -15.35
N LEU A 277 6.25 9.35 -16.13
CA LEU A 277 4.79 9.23 -16.20
C LEU A 277 4.19 8.39 -15.06
N SER A 278 4.99 7.53 -14.42
CA SER A 278 4.50 6.54 -13.45
C SER A 278 3.84 7.17 -12.21
N ILE A 279 4.28 8.37 -11.80
CA ILE A 279 3.70 9.08 -10.66
C ILE A 279 2.24 9.48 -10.91
N TYR A 280 1.93 9.89 -12.14
CA TYR A 280 0.56 10.22 -12.55
C TYR A 280 -0.31 8.97 -12.68
N LYS A 281 0.27 7.83 -13.11
CA LYS A 281 -0.41 6.52 -13.06
C LYS A 281 -0.81 6.19 -11.63
N TYR A 282 0.11 6.35 -10.70
CA TYR A 282 -0.10 6.02 -9.29
C TYR A 282 -1.21 6.87 -8.68
N VAL A 283 -1.10 8.21 -8.76
CA VAL A 283 -2.13 9.12 -8.23
C VAL A 283 -3.46 8.96 -8.96
N GLY A 284 -3.44 8.82 -10.30
CA GLY A 284 -4.65 8.61 -11.10
C GLY A 284 -5.42 7.35 -10.69
N THR A 285 -4.70 6.25 -10.49
CA THR A 285 -5.31 4.97 -10.08
C THR A 285 -5.95 5.05 -8.70
N ILE A 286 -5.36 5.78 -7.76
CA ILE A 286 -5.89 5.88 -6.39
C ILE A 286 -7.02 6.89 -6.31
N ALA A 287 -6.82 8.10 -6.85
CA ALA A 287 -7.60 9.27 -6.46
C ALA A 287 -8.65 9.71 -7.48
N PHE A 288 -8.49 9.40 -8.78
CA PHE A 288 -9.27 10.05 -9.84
C PHE A 288 -10.13 9.10 -10.64
N ASP A 289 -11.31 9.58 -11.02
CA ASP A 289 -12.16 8.87 -11.97
C ASP A 289 -11.47 8.85 -13.35
N ASP A 290 -11.11 7.67 -13.84
CA ASP A 290 -10.34 7.53 -15.09
C ASP A 290 -11.04 8.19 -16.29
N GLU A 291 -12.37 8.10 -16.39
CA GLU A 291 -13.10 8.71 -17.52
C GLU A 291 -12.94 10.23 -17.51
N SER A 292 -13.10 10.85 -16.34
CA SER A 292 -12.92 12.30 -16.19
C SER A 292 -11.45 12.71 -16.39
N PHE A 293 -10.52 11.99 -15.74
CA PHE A 293 -9.09 12.24 -15.81
C PHE A 293 -8.58 12.17 -17.25
N PHE A 294 -8.76 11.04 -17.94
CA PHE A 294 -8.27 10.87 -19.31
C PHE A 294 -8.98 11.78 -20.31
N ARG A 295 -10.24 12.17 -20.06
CA ARG A 295 -10.91 13.21 -20.87
C ARG A 295 -10.17 14.54 -20.79
N LYS A 296 -9.78 14.99 -19.60
CA LYS A 296 -9.01 16.22 -19.42
C LYS A 296 -7.63 16.08 -20.05
N VAL A 297 -6.91 14.99 -19.80
CA VAL A 297 -5.59 14.74 -20.40
C VAL A 297 -5.67 14.79 -21.94
N SER A 298 -6.67 14.14 -22.54
CA SER A 298 -6.85 14.14 -24.00
C SER A 298 -7.17 15.53 -24.57
N ILE A 299 -7.97 16.34 -23.86
CA ILE A 299 -8.27 17.72 -24.28
C ILE A 299 -6.99 18.55 -24.28
N ALA A 300 -6.25 18.55 -23.16
CA ALA A 300 -5.02 19.33 -23.03
C ALA A 300 -3.96 18.90 -24.05
N TYR A 301 -3.69 17.59 -24.15
CA TYR A 301 -2.72 17.03 -25.10
C TYR A 301 -3.02 17.44 -26.54
N LYS A 302 -4.27 17.29 -26.99
CA LYS A 302 -4.67 17.68 -28.36
C LYS A 302 -4.53 19.18 -28.60
N THR A 303 -4.76 20.01 -27.59
CA THR A 303 -4.55 21.46 -27.71
C THR A 303 -3.06 21.79 -27.82
N TYR A 304 -2.19 21.10 -27.06
CA TYR A 304 -0.73 21.25 -27.17
C TYR A 304 -0.21 20.86 -28.55
N GLU A 305 -0.58 19.68 -29.04
CA GLU A 305 -0.15 19.16 -30.35
C GLU A 305 -0.53 20.11 -31.49
N LYS A 306 -1.79 20.54 -31.56
CA LYS A 306 -2.24 21.50 -32.58
C LYS A 306 -1.51 22.83 -32.51
N ALA A 307 -1.21 23.31 -31.31
CA ALA A 307 -0.46 24.55 -31.14
C ALA A 307 0.99 24.39 -31.62
N PHE A 308 1.61 23.25 -31.34
CA PHE A 308 2.96 22.92 -31.76
C PHE A 308 3.06 22.77 -33.28
N GLU A 309 2.14 22.04 -33.91
CA GLU A 309 2.04 21.93 -35.38
C GLU A 309 1.89 23.29 -36.06
N LYS A 310 1.16 24.21 -35.41
CA LYS A 310 0.87 25.53 -35.96
C LYS A 310 2.00 26.53 -35.78
N ASN A 311 2.70 26.50 -34.65
CA ASN A 311 3.79 27.43 -34.35
C ASN A 311 4.80 26.85 -33.33
N ASN A 312 5.61 25.88 -33.77
CA ASN A 312 6.62 25.24 -32.94
C ASN A 312 7.65 26.24 -32.36
N SER A 313 8.07 27.24 -33.14
CA SER A 313 9.06 28.24 -32.72
C SER A 313 8.59 29.05 -31.52
N LEU A 314 7.32 29.47 -31.52
CA LEU A 314 6.74 30.20 -30.40
C LEU A 314 6.60 29.31 -29.16
N VAL A 315 6.22 28.05 -29.34
CA VAL A 315 6.13 27.07 -28.25
C VAL A 315 7.50 26.83 -27.62
N CYS A 316 8.53 26.51 -28.40
CA CYS A 316 9.88 26.28 -27.88
C CYS A 316 10.44 27.53 -27.18
N ARG A 317 10.20 28.72 -27.74
CA ARG A 317 10.60 29.99 -27.11
C ARG A 317 9.92 30.19 -25.76
N PHE A 318 8.63 29.89 -25.65
CA PHE A 318 7.91 29.97 -24.38
C PHE A 318 8.47 28.97 -23.35
N LEU A 319 8.62 27.71 -23.73
CA LEU A 319 9.12 26.66 -22.85
C LEU A 319 10.48 27.02 -22.27
N SER A 320 11.41 27.50 -23.10
CA SER A 320 12.75 27.93 -22.66
C SER A 320 12.74 29.09 -21.66
N ARG A 321 11.73 29.97 -21.70
CA ARG A 321 11.59 31.10 -20.77
C ARG A 321 10.92 30.71 -19.46
N TYR A 322 10.10 29.66 -19.47
CA TYR A 322 9.34 29.20 -18.29
C TYR A 322 9.96 27.97 -17.61
N THR A 323 11.13 27.50 -18.07
CA THR A 323 11.81 26.29 -17.57
C THR A 323 11.93 26.22 -16.05
N GLU A 324 12.44 27.27 -15.40
CA GLU A 324 12.64 27.27 -13.94
C GLU A 324 11.32 27.21 -13.15
N LYS A 325 10.24 27.77 -13.70
CA LYS A 325 8.90 27.66 -13.12
C LYS A 325 8.35 26.25 -13.27
N TYR A 326 8.58 25.60 -14.41
CA TYR A 326 8.21 24.20 -14.60
C TYR A 326 8.98 23.26 -13.70
N LYS A 327 10.30 23.44 -13.53
CA LYS A 327 11.10 22.69 -12.56
C LYS A 327 10.51 22.79 -11.15
N TYR A 328 10.22 24.01 -10.70
CA TYR A 328 9.58 24.23 -9.39
C TYR A 328 8.20 23.55 -9.29
N MET A 329 7.38 23.67 -10.33
CA MET A 329 6.05 23.05 -10.39
C MET A 329 6.14 21.52 -10.32
N PHE A 330 7.02 20.88 -11.10
CA PHE A 330 7.22 19.43 -11.09
C PHE A 330 7.69 18.97 -9.71
N LYS A 331 8.67 19.64 -9.10
CA LYS A 331 9.12 19.36 -7.74
C LYS A 331 7.98 19.41 -6.72
N LYS A 332 7.18 20.48 -6.74
CA LYS A 332 6.04 20.63 -5.83
C LYS A 332 4.91 19.63 -6.08
N LEU A 333 4.70 19.25 -7.34
CA LEU A 333 3.74 18.21 -7.67
C LEU A 333 4.22 16.84 -7.19
N CYS A 334 5.51 16.54 -7.32
CA CYS A 334 6.09 15.34 -6.75
C CYS A 334 5.79 15.30 -5.25
N ASP A 335 6.14 16.35 -4.48
CA ASP A 335 5.83 16.51 -3.04
C ASP A 335 4.34 16.27 -2.71
N LEU A 336 3.43 16.74 -3.55
CA LEU A 336 1.98 16.53 -3.36
C LEU A 336 1.54 15.11 -3.70
N SER A 337 2.11 14.51 -4.73
CA SER A 337 1.81 13.13 -5.16
C SER A 337 2.15 12.15 -4.04
N ILE A 338 3.25 12.43 -3.35
CA ILE A 338 3.67 11.76 -2.12
C ILE A 338 2.56 11.80 -1.07
N ALA A 339 2.10 13.02 -0.78
CA ALA A 339 1.16 13.25 0.28
C ALA A 339 -0.22 12.65 -0.04
N PHE A 340 -0.64 12.69 -1.31
CA PHE A 340 -1.86 12.06 -1.82
C PHE A 340 -1.80 10.53 -1.72
N GLY A 341 -0.73 9.90 -2.20
CA GLY A 341 -0.57 8.44 -2.14
C GLY A 341 -0.71 7.86 -0.74
N PHE A 342 -0.10 8.55 0.20
CA PHE A 342 0.18 8.06 1.54
C PHE A 342 -0.94 8.38 2.54
N VAL A 343 -1.44 9.61 2.55
CA VAL A 343 -2.50 10.00 3.50
C VAL A 343 -3.83 9.37 3.08
N PHE A 344 -4.10 9.19 1.79
CA PHE A 344 -5.34 8.58 1.36
C PHE A 344 -5.32 7.06 1.60
N GLY A 345 -4.25 6.36 1.26
CA GLY A 345 -4.18 4.91 1.45
C GLY A 345 -4.50 4.45 2.88
N ASN A 346 -4.03 5.14 3.92
CA ASN A 346 -4.08 4.63 5.30
C ASN A 346 -5.36 4.93 6.08
N ASN A 347 -6.48 5.22 5.41
CA ASN A 347 -7.77 5.49 6.05
C ASN A 347 -7.67 6.46 7.27
N PRO A 348 -7.12 7.66 7.08
CA PRO A 348 -6.81 8.57 8.18
C PRO A 348 -8.11 9.10 8.79
N SER A 349 -8.05 9.50 10.06
CA SER A 349 -9.18 10.21 10.67
C SER A 349 -9.58 11.45 9.85
N ASP A 350 -10.87 11.77 9.82
CA ASP A 350 -11.42 12.94 9.12
C ASP A 350 -10.66 14.23 9.44
N HIS A 351 -10.19 14.37 10.69
CA HIS A 351 -9.39 15.52 11.11
C HIS A 351 -8.05 15.63 10.37
N VAL A 352 -7.30 14.53 10.28
CA VAL A 352 -6.01 14.47 9.56
C VAL A 352 -6.24 14.70 8.06
N LEU A 353 -7.29 14.09 7.52
CA LEU A 353 -7.72 14.25 6.14
C LEU A 353 -7.97 15.72 5.80
N MET A 354 -8.73 16.44 6.64
CA MET A 354 -9.10 17.83 6.40
C MET A 354 -7.95 18.81 6.64
N THR A 355 -7.11 18.55 7.65
CA THR A 355 -5.94 19.39 7.94
C THR A 355 -4.94 19.36 6.79
N ASN A 356 -4.63 18.16 6.28
CA ASN A 356 -3.74 18.00 5.14
C ASN A 356 -4.39 18.45 3.83
N GLY A 357 -5.68 18.12 3.64
CA GLY A 357 -6.44 18.52 2.46
C GLY A 357 -6.49 20.04 2.27
N LEU A 358 -6.60 20.82 3.35
CA LEU A 358 -6.53 22.28 3.29
C LEU A 358 -5.16 22.80 2.85
N LYS A 359 -4.08 22.24 3.39
CA LYS A 359 -2.71 22.58 2.99
C LYS A 359 -2.50 22.31 1.50
N TRP A 360 -2.91 21.14 1.02
CA TRP A 360 -2.77 20.78 -0.40
C TRP A 360 -3.65 21.60 -1.31
N TYR A 361 -4.90 21.86 -0.91
CA TYR A 361 -5.80 22.71 -1.67
C TYR A 361 -5.15 24.09 -1.91
N LYS A 362 -4.48 24.62 -0.88
CA LYS A 362 -3.72 25.86 -0.97
C LYS A 362 -2.51 25.72 -1.90
N ASP A 363 -1.68 24.69 -1.74
CA ASP A 363 -0.49 24.48 -2.57
C ASP A 363 -0.85 24.31 -4.06
N LEU A 364 -1.93 23.58 -4.36
CA LEU A 364 -2.49 23.42 -5.70
C LEU A 364 -2.98 24.75 -6.28
N CYS A 365 -3.65 25.59 -5.48
CA CYS A 365 -4.18 26.88 -5.93
C CYS A 365 -3.13 28.00 -6.07
N GLU A 366 -2.22 28.14 -5.11
CA GLU A 366 -1.36 29.33 -4.97
C GLU A 366 -0.19 29.38 -5.98
N GLY A 367 0.12 28.28 -6.67
CA GLY A 367 1.14 28.27 -7.71
C GLY A 367 0.95 27.22 -8.81
N ILE A 368 0.66 25.98 -8.42
CA ILE A 368 0.74 24.84 -9.35
C ILE A 368 -0.36 24.89 -10.41
N TYR A 369 -1.58 25.28 -10.05
CA TYR A 369 -2.67 25.43 -11.03
C TYR A 369 -2.30 26.49 -12.08
N ARG A 370 -1.78 27.66 -11.67
CA ARG A 370 -1.39 28.70 -12.62
C ARG A 370 -0.33 28.17 -13.59
N ASP A 371 0.73 27.58 -13.06
CA ASP A 371 1.87 27.11 -13.85
C ASP A 371 1.49 25.92 -14.75
N SER A 372 0.61 25.04 -14.32
CA SER A 372 0.12 23.92 -15.12
C SER A 372 -0.87 24.33 -16.23
N MET A 373 -1.56 25.46 -16.08
CA MET A 373 -2.59 25.93 -17.03
C MET A 373 -2.08 26.99 -18.00
N ILE A 374 -0.97 27.68 -17.68
CA ILE A 374 -0.44 28.76 -18.53
C ILE A 374 0.00 28.27 -19.91
N PHE A 375 0.54 27.05 -20.00
CA PHE A 375 0.88 26.43 -21.29
C PHE A 375 -0.38 26.11 -22.10
N LEU A 376 -1.42 25.61 -21.44
CA LEU A 376 -2.71 25.32 -22.07
C LEU A 376 -3.37 26.59 -22.59
N LEU A 377 -3.24 27.68 -21.85
CA LEU A 377 -3.70 28.99 -22.28
C LEU A 377 -2.93 29.50 -23.50
N LEU A 378 -1.60 29.40 -23.51
CA LEU A 378 -0.76 29.71 -24.68
C LEU A 378 -1.19 28.89 -25.90
N ALA A 379 -1.28 27.58 -25.74
CA ALA A 379 -1.61 26.66 -26.83
C ALA A 379 -2.98 27.00 -27.46
N ASN A 380 -3.98 27.31 -26.63
CA ASN A 380 -5.28 27.80 -27.09
C ASN A 380 -5.19 29.17 -27.81
N TYR A 381 -4.33 30.08 -27.36
CA TYR A 381 -4.12 31.36 -28.05
C TYR A 381 -3.51 31.19 -29.45
N ILE A 382 -2.54 30.29 -29.56
CA ILE A 382 -1.94 29.89 -30.84
C ILE A 382 -3.00 29.25 -31.75
N GLU A 383 -3.78 28.29 -31.24
CA GLU A 383 -4.87 27.64 -32.00
C GLU A 383 -5.86 28.68 -32.56
N ARG A 384 -6.12 29.76 -31.82
CA ARG A 384 -7.07 30.83 -32.17
C ARG A 384 -6.50 31.99 -33.00
N ASN A 385 -5.20 31.99 -33.34
CA ASN A 385 -4.53 33.12 -34.01
C ASN A 385 -4.68 34.45 -33.26
N LYS A 386 -4.69 34.43 -31.92
CA LYS A 386 -4.69 35.67 -31.14
C LYS A 386 -3.26 36.18 -30.98
N SER A 387 -3.07 37.49 -31.13
CA SER A 387 -1.80 38.14 -30.81
C SER A 387 -1.52 37.99 -29.32
N LEU A 388 -0.29 37.61 -28.99
CA LEU A 388 0.12 37.38 -27.62
C LEU A 388 1.57 37.83 -27.43
N ASP A 389 1.81 38.60 -26.38
CA ASP A 389 3.14 38.81 -25.84
C ASP A 389 3.43 37.72 -24.80
N ILE A 390 4.58 37.04 -24.95
CA ILE A 390 5.02 36.02 -24.01
C ILE A 390 5.29 36.64 -22.65
N ASP A 391 5.86 37.85 -22.61
CA ASP A 391 6.22 38.51 -21.35
C ASP A 391 4.95 38.97 -20.61
N GLU A 392 3.93 39.43 -21.34
CA GLU A 392 2.61 39.69 -20.77
C GLU A 392 1.95 38.42 -20.21
N LEU A 393 2.03 37.31 -20.95
CA LEU A 393 1.48 36.03 -20.48
C LEU A 393 2.18 35.56 -19.20
N ILE A 394 3.52 35.57 -19.16
CA ILE A 394 4.34 35.09 -18.05
C ILE A 394 4.22 35.98 -16.81
N GLU A 395 4.31 37.30 -16.97
CA GLU A 395 4.40 38.23 -15.83
C GLU A 395 3.03 38.63 -15.29
N TRP A 396 2.02 38.80 -16.14
CA TRP A 396 0.77 39.48 -15.79
C TRP A 396 -0.45 38.56 -15.70
N THR A 397 -0.37 37.32 -16.19
CA THR A 397 -1.52 36.41 -16.15
C THR A 397 -1.68 35.77 -14.78
N GLY A 398 -2.64 36.25 -14.00
CA GLY A 398 -2.97 35.71 -12.68
C GLY A 398 -3.88 34.48 -12.73
N PHE A 399 -3.98 33.78 -11.60
CA PHE A 399 -4.88 32.63 -11.41
C PHE A 399 -6.33 32.94 -11.82
N GLY A 400 -6.87 34.08 -11.34
CA GLY A 400 -8.24 34.51 -11.62
C GLY A 400 -8.53 34.72 -13.11
N ASP A 401 -7.54 35.24 -13.86
CA ASP A 401 -7.67 35.48 -15.29
C ASP A 401 -7.74 34.18 -16.09
N ILE A 402 -6.89 33.20 -15.74
CA ILE A 402 -6.92 31.85 -16.35
C ILE A 402 -8.28 31.21 -16.12
N CYS A 403 -8.76 31.19 -14.88
CA CYS A 403 -10.06 30.59 -14.55
C CYS A 403 -11.22 31.28 -15.27
N GLY A 404 -11.24 32.62 -15.30
CA GLY A 404 -12.28 33.38 -15.99
C GLY A 404 -12.31 33.08 -17.50
N GLN A 405 -11.14 32.99 -18.11
CA GLN A 405 -11.02 32.65 -19.53
C GLN A 405 -11.45 31.21 -19.80
N PHE A 406 -10.95 30.22 -19.07
CA PHE A 406 -11.28 28.81 -19.27
C PHE A 406 -12.77 28.54 -19.08
N ALA A 407 -13.41 29.17 -18.08
CA ALA A 407 -14.86 29.09 -17.87
C ALA A 407 -15.67 29.52 -19.11
N SER A 408 -15.16 30.48 -19.89
CA SER A 408 -15.82 30.97 -21.11
C SER A 408 -15.56 30.11 -22.36
N LEU A 409 -14.61 29.17 -22.31
CA LEU A 409 -14.10 28.43 -23.48
C LEU A 409 -14.74 27.05 -23.65
N THR A 410 -16.07 26.98 -23.56
CA THR A 410 -16.85 25.75 -23.68
C THR A 410 -16.72 25.06 -25.04
N LYS A 411 -16.58 25.83 -26.13
CA LYS A 411 -16.37 25.29 -27.49
C LYS A 411 -15.09 24.45 -27.59
N PHE A 412 -14.05 24.83 -26.86
CA PHE A 412 -12.76 24.12 -26.81
C PHE A 412 -12.70 23.13 -25.65
N LYS A 413 -13.80 22.98 -24.90
CA LYS A 413 -13.89 22.14 -23.70
C LYS A 413 -12.89 22.51 -22.60
N LEU A 414 -12.31 23.73 -22.63
CA LEU A 414 -11.37 24.16 -21.59
C LEU A 414 -12.07 24.52 -20.27
N ASN A 415 -13.40 24.61 -20.27
CA ASN A 415 -14.20 24.77 -19.06
C ASN A 415 -14.11 23.57 -18.09
N TYR A 416 -13.66 22.38 -18.54
CA TYR A 416 -13.40 21.27 -17.62
C TYR A 416 -12.22 21.55 -16.68
N PHE A 417 -11.33 22.48 -17.04
CA PHE A 417 -10.17 22.84 -16.23
C PHE A 417 -10.48 23.90 -15.16
N VAL A 418 -11.76 24.24 -14.93
CA VAL A 418 -12.17 25.08 -13.79
C VAL A 418 -12.96 24.31 -12.74
N GLU A 419 -13.07 22.98 -12.88
CA GLU A 419 -13.70 22.09 -11.89
C GLU A 419 -12.87 22.03 -10.61
N GLY A 420 -13.55 22.01 -9.45
CA GLY A 420 -12.91 22.05 -8.13
C GLY A 420 -12.30 23.41 -7.75
N VAL A 421 -12.25 24.37 -8.67
CA VAL A 421 -11.73 25.72 -8.43
C VAL A 421 -12.82 26.60 -7.84
N ASP A 422 -12.75 26.90 -6.54
CA ASP A 422 -13.72 27.75 -5.88
C ASP A 422 -13.57 29.23 -6.27
N SER A 423 -14.68 29.88 -6.62
CA SER A 423 -14.73 31.30 -6.93
C SER A 423 -14.25 32.21 -5.79
N ILE A 424 -14.38 31.78 -4.53
CA ILE A 424 -13.90 32.54 -3.36
C ILE A 424 -12.37 32.67 -3.32
N ILE A 425 -11.66 31.75 -3.99
CA ILE A 425 -10.19 31.67 -4.07
C ILE A 425 -9.66 32.34 -5.34
N ARG A 426 -10.54 32.70 -6.29
CA ARG A 426 -10.18 33.25 -7.62
C ARG A 426 -9.52 34.63 -7.62
N HIS A 427 -9.32 35.29 -6.48
CA HIS A 427 -8.94 36.71 -6.43
C HIS A 427 -7.88 37.12 -5.41
N SER A 428 -7.08 36.20 -4.86
CA SER A 428 -6.02 36.62 -3.94
C SER A 428 -4.67 36.06 -4.38
N GLU A 429 -3.77 36.96 -4.77
CA GLU A 429 -2.43 36.91 -4.21
C GLU A 429 -2.59 36.73 -2.69
N ALA A 430 -2.41 35.49 -2.24
CA ALA A 430 -2.32 34.97 -0.88
C ALA A 430 -2.94 35.84 0.23
N HIS A 431 -4.13 35.47 0.74
CA HIS A 431 -4.57 35.52 2.16
C HIS A 431 -6.05 35.09 2.26
N VAL A 432 -6.33 33.79 2.04
CA VAL A 432 -7.59 33.19 2.47
C VAL A 432 -7.36 32.60 3.86
N ASP A 433 -8.05 33.12 4.86
CA ASP A 433 -8.05 32.54 6.21
C ASP A 433 -9.01 31.35 6.22
N TYR A 434 -8.63 30.25 6.86
CA TYR A 434 -9.45 29.06 6.99
C TYR A 434 -9.63 28.67 8.45
N ASP A 435 -10.72 27.95 8.73
CA ASP A 435 -11.10 27.48 10.05
C ASP A 435 -11.67 26.06 9.91
N ILE A 436 -11.29 25.17 10.83
CA ILE A 436 -11.81 23.81 10.88
C ILE A 436 -12.69 23.71 12.12
N ASP A 437 -14.00 23.61 11.91
CA ASP A 437 -14.96 23.33 12.97
C ASP A 437 -15.14 21.81 13.05
N ILE A 438 -14.34 21.20 13.93
CA ILE A 438 -14.31 19.74 14.13
C ILE A 438 -15.66 19.24 14.66
N ASP A 439 -16.26 19.98 15.59
CA ASP A 439 -17.50 19.57 16.27
C ASP A 439 -18.69 19.50 15.28
N ASN A 440 -18.69 20.38 14.27
CA ASN A 440 -19.72 20.39 13.24
C ASN A 440 -19.30 19.74 11.91
N GLN A 441 -18.07 19.21 11.81
CA GLN A 441 -17.46 18.68 10.57
C GLN A 441 -17.54 19.65 9.39
N MET A 442 -17.16 20.92 9.64
CA MET A 442 -17.21 22.00 8.65
C MET A 442 -15.84 22.63 8.42
N VAL A 443 -15.56 22.96 7.15
CA VAL A 443 -14.44 23.79 6.73
C VAL A 443 -14.99 25.16 6.33
N ILE A 444 -14.45 26.22 6.92
CA ILE A 444 -14.88 27.60 6.66
C ILE A 444 -13.75 28.34 5.96
N LEU A 445 -14.00 28.78 4.72
CA LEU A 445 -13.07 29.58 3.93
C LEU A 445 -13.47 31.05 3.97
N ARG A 446 -12.52 31.93 4.33
CA ARG A 446 -12.74 33.38 4.48
C ARG A 446 -11.72 34.15 3.65
N ASN A 447 -12.20 34.86 2.62
CA ASN A 447 -11.33 35.74 1.83
C ASN A 447 -11.34 37.16 2.42
N ARG A 448 -10.18 37.63 2.88
CA ARG A 448 -9.99 39.00 3.36
C ARG A 448 -9.42 39.88 2.24
N GLN A 449 -10.29 40.50 1.46
CA GLN A 449 -9.85 41.51 0.49
C GLN A 449 -9.32 42.76 1.22
N LYS A 450 -7.98 42.97 1.18
CA LYS A 450 -7.29 44.11 1.84
C LYS A 450 -7.86 45.50 1.49
N LYS A 451 -8.58 45.64 0.36
CA LYS A 451 -9.07 46.94 -0.15
C LYS A 451 -10.52 47.29 0.21
N THR A 452 -11.39 46.33 0.56
CA THR A 452 -12.86 46.55 0.59
C THR A 452 -13.53 46.34 1.95
N LYS A 453 -12.82 45.91 3.01
CA LYS A 453 -13.37 45.55 4.35
C LYS A 453 -14.49 44.48 4.34
N THR A 454 -14.92 44.00 3.18
CA THR A 454 -15.89 42.90 3.03
C THR A 454 -15.17 41.55 3.08
N ILE A 455 -15.58 40.70 4.02
CA ILE A 455 -15.14 39.31 4.12
C ILE A 455 -16.19 38.45 3.42
N SER A 456 -15.82 37.79 2.32
CA SER A 456 -16.65 36.72 1.77
C SER A 456 -16.33 35.42 2.51
N THR A 457 -17.36 34.71 2.96
CA THR A 457 -17.25 33.43 3.67
C THR A 457 -17.96 32.35 2.88
N LYS A 458 -17.38 31.16 2.82
CA LYS A 458 -18.02 29.96 2.30
C LYS A 458 -17.75 28.78 3.23
N GLU A 459 -18.78 28.00 3.44
CA GLU A 459 -18.77 26.88 4.38
C GLU A 459 -18.99 25.59 3.61
N TYR A 460 -18.18 24.59 3.93
CA TYR A 460 -18.24 23.26 3.36
C TYR A 460 -18.40 22.24 4.47
N ARG A 461 -19.25 21.23 4.26
CA ARG A 461 -19.08 19.98 5.01
C ARG A 461 -17.77 19.34 4.57
N PHE A 462 -17.13 18.59 5.47
CA PHE A 462 -15.88 17.85 5.15
C PHE A 462 -16.01 17.05 3.84
N ASP A 463 -17.18 16.43 3.65
CA ASP A 463 -17.50 15.67 2.45
C ASP A 463 -17.42 16.49 1.16
N ASP A 464 -18.09 17.63 1.16
CA ASP A 464 -18.16 18.52 -0.01
C ASP A 464 -16.80 19.15 -0.27
N PHE A 465 -16.03 19.46 0.78
CA PHE A 465 -14.69 20.02 0.65
C PHE A 465 -13.71 19.02 0.03
N PHE A 466 -13.75 17.76 0.46
CA PHE A 466 -12.95 16.68 -0.11
C PHE A 466 -13.25 16.50 -1.61
N ASP A 467 -14.52 16.49 -2.00
CA ASP A 467 -14.91 16.38 -3.40
C ASP A 467 -14.39 17.57 -4.23
N GLN A 468 -14.44 18.80 -3.70
CA GLN A 468 -13.86 19.97 -4.36
C GLN A 468 -12.33 19.85 -4.54
N MET A 469 -11.63 19.42 -3.49
CA MET A 469 -10.19 19.22 -3.53
C MET A 469 -9.78 18.14 -4.53
N ASN A 470 -10.51 17.02 -4.59
CA ASN A 470 -10.25 15.97 -5.56
C ASN A 470 -10.45 16.44 -6.99
N LEU A 471 -11.51 17.21 -7.27
CA LEU A 471 -11.75 17.80 -8.60
C LEU A 471 -10.64 18.77 -9.02
N LEU A 472 -10.13 19.58 -8.09
CA LEU A 472 -9.01 20.48 -8.35
C LEU A 472 -7.73 19.70 -8.64
N SER A 473 -7.45 18.68 -7.81
CA SER A 473 -6.28 17.82 -7.96
C SER A 473 -6.32 17.10 -9.30
N GLU A 474 -7.43 16.44 -9.65
CA GLU A 474 -7.62 15.80 -10.96
C GLU A 474 -7.34 16.78 -12.11
N THR A 475 -7.80 18.02 -11.99
CA THR A 475 -7.60 19.07 -12.99
C THR A 475 -6.12 19.44 -13.16
N VAL A 476 -5.39 19.63 -12.05
CA VAL A 476 -3.95 19.94 -12.08
C VAL A 476 -3.15 18.76 -12.62
N TYR A 477 -3.36 17.56 -12.07
CA TYR A 477 -2.65 16.35 -12.46
C TYR A 477 -2.91 15.97 -13.92
N SER A 478 -4.13 16.12 -14.42
CA SER A 478 -4.44 15.83 -15.82
C SER A 478 -3.78 16.80 -16.79
N SER A 479 -3.69 18.10 -16.46
CA SER A 479 -2.97 19.07 -17.29
C SER A 479 -1.48 18.78 -17.34
N ILE A 480 -0.88 18.45 -16.19
CA ILE A 480 0.55 18.17 -16.11
C ILE A 480 0.86 16.82 -16.77
N ALA A 481 0.06 15.77 -16.56
CA ALA A 481 0.23 14.50 -17.27
C ALA A 481 0.17 14.71 -18.79
N ALA A 482 -0.79 15.51 -19.30
CA ALA A 482 -0.85 15.86 -20.71
C ALA A 482 0.40 16.60 -21.20
N PHE A 483 0.94 17.50 -20.36
CA PHE A 483 2.14 18.25 -20.67
C PHE A 483 3.38 17.35 -20.70
N THR A 484 3.53 16.45 -19.73
CA THR A 484 4.60 15.44 -19.69
C THR A 484 4.55 14.54 -20.91
N VAL A 485 3.37 14.02 -21.28
CA VAL A 485 3.21 13.21 -22.50
C VAL A 485 3.56 14.01 -23.76
N PHE A 486 3.14 15.27 -23.84
CA PHE A 486 3.50 16.16 -24.96
C PHE A 486 5.03 16.34 -25.08
N LEU A 487 5.71 16.60 -23.97
CA LEU A 487 7.17 16.73 -23.93
C LEU A 487 7.88 15.44 -24.37
N ILE A 488 7.44 14.29 -23.87
CA ILE A 488 8.01 12.98 -24.22
C ILE A 488 7.79 12.67 -25.71
N ASN A 489 6.57 12.86 -26.23
CA ASN A 489 6.27 12.61 -27.65
C ASN A 489 7.07 13.52 -28.59
N ASN A 490 7.44 14.72 -28.14
CA ASN A 490 8.17 15.72 -28.92
C ASN A 490 9.62 15.92 -28.45
N LYS A 491 10.19 14.96 -27.70
CA LYS A 491 11.50 15.07 -27.05
C LYS A 491 12.65 15.45 -27.99
N TYR A 492 12.61 14.98 -29.24
CA TYR A 492 13.63 15.28 -30.25
C TYR A 492 13.43 16.61 -30.98
N GLN A 493 12.30 17.30 -30.77
CA GLN A 493 11.95 18.57 -31.42
C GLN A 493 11.99 19.76 -30.45
N ILE A 494 12.07 19.48 -29.14
CA ILE A 494 12.10 20.47 -28.06
C ILE A 494 13.45 20.35 -27.37
N ASP A 495 14.23 21.43 -27.35
CA ASP A 495 15.54 21.42 -26.69
C ASP A 495 15.39 21.28 -25.17
N ASN A 496 16.32 20.53 -24.57
CA ASN A 496 16.47 20.35 -23.12
C ASN A 496 15.20 19.83 -22.41
N VAL A 497 14.44 18.92 -23.04
CA VAL A 497 13.28 18.26 -22.40
C VAL A 497 13.66 17.65 -21.05
N ASP A 498 14.82 17.00 -20.95
CA ASP A 498 15.26 16.38 -19.71
C ASP A 498 15.50 17.41 -18.59
N SER A 499 15.87 18.65 -18.93
CA SER A 499 16.09 19.72 -17.95
C SER A 499 14.83 20.17 -17.22
N TYR A 500 13.63 20.00 -17.79
CA TYR A 500 12.38 20.32 -17.06
C TYR A 500 12.13 19.34 -15.90
N PHE A 501 12.76 18.17 -15.96
CA PHE A 501 12.67 17.09 -14.98
C PHE A 501 13.97 16.93 -14.16
N GLU A 502 15.00 17.75 -14.42
CA GLU A 502 16.25 17.74 -13.65
C GLU A 502 16.00 18.23 -12.21
N GLU A 503 16.12 17.30 -11.27
CA GLU A 503 16.45 17.59 -9.87
C GLU A 503 17.95 17.28 -9.66
N ASP A 504 18.59 17.90 -8.66
CA ASP A 504 20.02 17.78 -8.35
C ASP A 504 20.59 16.37 -8.58
N GLU A 505 21.85 16.27 -9.04
CA GLU A 505 22.68 15.10 -9.40
C GLU A 505 22.42 13.73 -8.68
N VAL A 506 21.76 13.79 -7.53
CA VAL A 506 21.21 12.72 -6.71
C VAL A 506 20.18 11.84 -7.46
N THR A 507 19.29 12.40 -8.26
CA THR A 507 18.19 11.65 -8.91
C THR A 507 18.66 10.73 -10.04
N ASN A 508 19.79 11.06 -10.68
CA ASN A 508 20.41 10.19 -11.70
C ASN A 508 21.23 9.04 -11.10
N LYS A 509 21.57 9.09 -9.80
CA LYS A 509 22.19 7.97 -9.06
C LYS A 509 21.17 7.00 -8.45
N LEU A 510 19.88 7.37 -8.43
CA LEU A 510 18.78 6.60 -7.83
C LEU A 510 18.33 5.37 -8.64
N LEU A 511 18.81 5.22 -9.89
CA LEU A 511 18.44 4.11 -10.78
C LEU A 511 19.13 2.78 -10.47
N GLY A 512 20.00 2.75 -9.47
CA GLY A 512 20.65 1.52 -9.03
C GLY A 512 20.69 1.45 -7.51
N VAL A 513 20.22 0.32 -6.99
CA VAL A 513 20.62 -0.27 -5.71
C VAL A 513 19.72 0.08 -4.50
N TYR A 514 18.85 -0.88 -4.17
CA TYR A 514 18.01 -1.02 -2.96
C TYR A 514 16.98 0.06 -2.66
N ALA A 515 15.84 -0.04 -3.36
CA ALA A 515 14.64 0.79 -3.26
C ALA A 515 13.98 0.95 -1.87
N VAL A 516 14.59 0.45 -0.79
CA VAL A 516 14.16 0.67 0.61
C VAL A 516 15.14 1.56 1.39
N LEU A 517 16.43 1.55 1.04
CA LEU A 517 17.47 2.39 1.69
C LEU A 517 17.50 3.79 1.09
N SER A 518 17.22 3.88 -0.21
CA SER A 518 17.02 5.16 -0.88
C SER A 518 15.93 5.99 -0.20
N LEU A 519 14.88 5.35 0.37
CA LEU A 519 13.76 5.96 1.14
C LEU A 519 14.23 6.86 2.28
N PHE A 520 15.40 6.57 2.82
CA PHE A 520 16.01 7.29 3.93
C PHE A 520 17.18 8.14 3.46
N GLY A 521 17.26 8.45 2.16
CA GLY A 521 18.34 9.19 1.55
C GLY A 521 19.68 8.43 1.54
N ILE A 522 19.68 7.09 1.65
CA ILE A 522 20.90 6.28 1.70
C ILE A 522 21.12 5.59 0.35
N LEU A 523 22.27 5.85 -0.28
CA LEU A 523 22.74 5.18 -1.48
C LEU A 523 23.75 4.11 -1.11
N ILE A 524 23.45 2.83 -1.38
CA ILE A 524 24.39 1.75 -1.10
C ILE A 524 25.48 1.73 -2.16
N ASP A 525 26.74 1.79 -1.70
CA ASP A 525 27.91 1.86 -2.57
C ASP A 525 28.73 0.57 -2.57
N GLN A 526 28.66 -0.24 -1.51
CA GLN A 526 29.29 -1.57 -1.46
C GLN A 526 28.42 -2.60 -0.71
N GLU A 527 28.48 -3.84 -1.18
CA GLU A 527 27.87 -5.02 -0.56
C GLU A 527 28.94 -6.11 -0.44
N ASN A 528 29.10 -6.65 0.77
CA ASN A 528 29.90 -7.84 1.03
C ASN A 528 29.06 -8.85 1.81
N GLU A 529 28.80 -10.00 1.20
CA GLU A 529 28.08 -11.11 1.83
C GLU A 529 29.02 -12.30 2.04
N ASN A 530 28.96 -12.88 3.23
CA ASN A 530 29.51 -14.18 3.58
C ASN A 530 28.36 -15.14 3.94
N ASP A 531 28.66 -16.43 4.12
CA ASP A 531 27.67 -17.51 4.33
C ASP A 531 26.58 -17.24 5.41
N SER A 532 26.85 -16.38 6.40
CA SER A 532 25.90 -16.06 7.48
C SER A 532 25.76 -14.57 7.81
N ALA A 533 26.48 -13.67 7.12
CA ALA A 533 26.51 -12.26 7.49
C ALA A 533 26.67 -11.36 6.28
N MET A 534 26.05 -10.19 6.35
CA MET A 534 26.06 -9.20 5.28
C MET A 534 26.52 -7.85 5.81
N GLU A 535 27.49 -7.24 5.11
CA GLU A 535 27.94 -5.88 5.34
C GLU A 535 27.59 -5.01 4.14
N LEU A 536 26.81 -3.97 4.40
CA LEU A 536 26.45 -2.93 3.45
C LEU A 536 27.19 -1.66 3.84
N SER A 537 27.72 -0.94 2.85
CA SER A 537 28.09 0.46 3.03
C SER A 537 27.19 1.33 2.17
N GLY A 538 26.87 2.52 2.68
CA GLY A 538 26.11 3.50 1.92
C GLY A 538 26.43 4.94 2.28
N MET A 539 25.93 5.83 1.45
CA MET A 539 26.10 7.27 1.54
C MET A 539 24.75 7.93 1.80
N TYR A 540 24.61 8.67 2.89
CA TYR A 540 23.44 9.47 3.20
C TYR A 540 23.53 10.84 2.53
N ILE A 541 22.45 11.22 1.84
CA ILE A 541 22.38 12.41 0.99
C ILE A 541 21.79 13.63 1.72
N GLY A 542 21.16 13.44 2.88
CA GLY A 542 20.57 14.52 3.67
C GLY A 542 21.54 15.21 4.64
N GLU A 543 21.01 16.11 5.48
CA GLU A 543 21.77 16.74 6.55
C GLU A 543 22.02 15.74 7.68
N VAL A 544 23.28 15.33 7.86
CA VAL A 544 23.66 14.25 8.80
C VAL A 544 23.23 14.54 10.24
N GLU A 545 23.19 15.82 10.63
CA GLU A 545 22.74 16.28 11.95
C GLU A 545 21.25 15.98 12.22
N GLN A 546 20.46 15.74 11.17
CA GLN A 546 19.03 15.41 11.26
C GLN A 546 18.76 13.91 11.07
N PHE A 547 19.79 13.09 10.81
CA PHE A 547 19.63 11.68 10.52
C PHE A 547 19.42 10.84 11.79
N SER A 548 18.43 9.94 11.76
CA SER A 548 18.15 9.00 12.84
C SER A 548 18.37 7.56 12.38
N PHE A 549 19.31 6.88 13.03
CA PHE A 549 19.52 5.45 12.79
C PHE A 549 18.34 4.60 13.29
N GLU A 550 17.60 5.05 14.31
CA GLU A 550 16.39 4.36 14.76
C GLU A 550 15.33 4.31 13.64
N SER A 551 15.23 5.35 12.81
CA SER A 551 14.25 5.43 11.71
C SER A 551 14.51 4.43 10.59
N ILE A 552 15.75 3.97 10.40
CA ILE A 552 16.12 3.04 9.32
C ILE A 552 16.09 1.56 9.72
N ARG A 553 15.80 1.25 11.00
CA ARG A 553 15.67 -0.12 11.50
C ARG A 553 14.66 -0.92 10.68
N ALA A 554 13.52 -0.33 10.34
CA ALA A 554 12.46 -1.01 9.60
C ALA A 554 12.91 -1.61 8.25
N ILE A 555 14.01 -1.11 7.67
CA ILE A 555 14.51 -1.50 6.35
C ILE A 555 15.13 -2.90 6.33
N PHE A 556 15.59 -3.39 7.48
CA PHE A 556 16.17 -4.71 7.54
C PHE A 556 15.13 -5.81 7.37
N ALA A 557 13.86 -5.56 7.70
CA ALA A 557 12.79 -6.55 7.58
C ALA A 557 12.64 -7.12 6.16
N PRO A 558 12.46 -6.30 5.11
CA PRO A 558 12.45 -6.78 3.72
C PRO A 558 13.73 -7.54 3.32
N LEU A 559 14.91 -7.04 3.71
CA LEU A 559 16.19 -7.68 3.40
C LEU A 559 16.31 -9.08 4.02
N VAL A 560 15.86 -9.22 5.27
CA VAL A 560 15.86 -10.50 6.00
C VAL A 560 14.85 -11.49 5.41
N GLN A 561 13.70 -11.02 4.90
CA GLN A 561 12.73 -11.89 4.22
C GLN A 561 13.31 -12.51 2.94
N GLU A 562 14.07 -11.72 2.17
CA GLU A 562 14.74 -12.16 0.95
C GLU A 562 15.92 -13.10 1.23
N LYS A 563 16.68 -12.83 2.29
CA LYS A 563 17.87 -13.58 2.68
C LYS A 563 17.75 -14.16 4.09
N PRO A 564 16.83 -15.14 4.31
CA PRO A 564 16.53 -15.67 5.64
C PRO A 564 17.67 -16.52 6.23
N HIS A 565 18.69 -16.85 5.44
CA HIS A 565 19.90 -17.57 5.89
C HIS A 565 20.88 -16.68 6.65
N LEU A 566 20.81 -15.35 6.48
CA LEU A 566 21.68 -14.41 7.19
C LEU A 566 21.34 -14.42 8.68
N THR A 567 22.35 -14.29 9.55
CA THR A 567 22.21 -14.14 11.01
C THR A 567 22.43 -12.69 11.46
N ASP A 568 23.22 -11.94 10.70
CA ASP A 568 23.62 -10.58 11.01
C ASP A 568 23.65 -9.74 9.74
N VAL A 569 23.12 -8.52 9.83
CA VAL A 569 23.31 -7.49 8.79
C VAL A 569 23.86 -6.23 9.43
N LYS A 570 24.94 -5.69 8.86
CA LYS A 570 25.51 -4.38 9.21
C LYS A 570 25.33 -3.42 8.05
N LEU A 571 24.87 -2.20 8.32
CA LEU A 571 24.87 -1.08 7.38
C LEU A 571 25.73 0.05 7.94
N GLU A 572 26.80 0.40 7.23
CA GLU A 572 27.70 1.49 7.55
C GLU A 572 27.38 2.71 6.67
N LEU A 573 27.29 3.90 7.28
CA LEU A 573 26.88 5.13 6.59
C LEU A 573 27.97 6.19 6.58
N SER A 574 28.09 6.83 5.42
CA SER A 574 28.96 7.97 5.14
C SER A 574 28.15 9.17 4.64
N ASP A 575 28.64 10.39 4.83
CA ASP A 575 27.99 11.60 4.34
C ASP A 575 28.28 11.85 2.84
N HIS A 576 27.71 12.90 2.27
CA HIS A 576 27.94 13.31 0.87
C HIS A 576 29.42 13.66 0.54
N LYS A 577 30.29 13.81 1.55
CA LYS A 577 31.74 14.02 1.39
C LYS A 577 32.55 12.73 1.56
N GLY A 578 31.89 11.61 1.86
CA GLY A 578 32.50 10.31 2.10
C GLY A 578 33.03 10.12 3.53
N GLU A 579 32.69 11.00 4.46
CA GLU A 579 33.05 10.85 5.88
C GLU A 579 32.06 9.91 6.58
N LYS A 580 32.58 8.84 7.19
CA LYS A 580 31.75 7.87 7.93
C LYS A 580 31.20 8.51 9.20
N PHE A 581 29.89 8.42 9.40
CA PHE A 581 29.23 9.02 10.56
C PHE A 581 28.50 8.03 11.46
N GLY A 582 28.35 6.78 11.04
CA GLY A 582 27.82 5.74 11.94
C GLY A 582 27.50 4.45 11.23
N HIS A 583 27.01 3.48 12.00
CA HIS A 583 26.51 2.22 11.47
C HIS A 583 25.39 1.66 12.35
N ILE A 584 24.59 0.80 11.73
CA ILE A 584 23.58 0.01 12.41
C ILE A 584 23.86 -1.47 12.13
N LYS A 585 23.72 -2.30 13.15
CA LYS A 585 23.84 -3.75 13.06
C LYS A 585 22.63 -4.42 13.67
N VAL A 586 22.00 -5.30 12.90
CA VAL A 586 20.81 -6.05 13.29
C VAL A 586 21.07 -7.55 13.36
N ARG A 587 20.39 -8.21 14.28
CA ARG A 587 20.26 -9.66 14.32
C ARG A 587 18.97 -10.06 13.60
N THR A 588 19.08 -10.93 12.61
CA THR A 588 18.01 -11.23 11.65
C THR A 588 17.04 -12.29 12.17
N ASP A 589 17.48 -13.16 13.07
CA ASP A 589 16.70 -14.24 13.69
C ASP A 589 15.44 -13.73 14.39
N TYR A 590 15.54 -12.63 15.14
CA TYR A 590 14.40 -12.00 15.80
C TYR A 590 13.41 -11.41 14.81
N ILE A 591 13.89 -10.87 13.69
CA ILE A 591 13.06 -10.36 12.60
C ILE A 591 12.30 -11.52 11.94
N ILE A 592 13.00 -12.60 11.59
CA ILE A 592 12.39 -13.81 10.98
C ILE A 592 11.30 -14.38 11.89
N ASN A 593 11.59 -14.52 13.18
CA ASN A 593 10.62 -15.04 14.14
C ASN A 593 9.38 -14.13 14.26
N SER A 594 9.54 -12.81 14.09
CA SER A 594 8.41 -11.88 14.08
C SER A 594 7.47 -12.06 12.88
N PHE A 595 7.97 -12.53 11.73
CA PHE A 595 7.13 -12.82 10.56
C PHE A 595 6.34 -14.13 10.70
N ASN A 596 6.90 -15.10 11.41
CA ASN A 596 6.32 -16.43 11.56
C ASN A 596 5.27 -16.52 12.68
N GLU A 597 5.11 -15.46 13.47
CA GLU A 597 4.28 -15.43 14.67
C GLU A 597 3.19 -14.35 14.55
N ASN A 598 2.14 -14.48 15.36
CA ASN A 598 1.00 -13.55 15.35
C ASN A 598 0.63 -13.07 16.76
N GLY A 599 -0.05 -11.92 16.84
CA GLY A 599 -0.48 -11.30 18.10
C GLY A 599 0.69 -11.04 19.04
N ILE A 600 0.50 -11.31 20.34
CA ILE A 600 1.51 -11.01 21.37
C ILE A 600 2.88 -11.67 21.12
N LYS A 601 2.91 -12.82 20.43
CA LYS A 601 4.16 -13.52 20.11
C LYS A 601 5.00 -12.73 19.11
N LYS A 602 4.35 -12.15 18.10
CA LYS A 602 4.96 -11.22 17.16
C LYS A 602 5.51 -10.00 17.88
N ASP A 603 4.69 -9.38 18.74
CA ASP A 603 5.06 -8.17 19.48
C ASP A 603 6.30 -8.39 20.36
N CYS A 604 6.43 -9.59 20.95
CA CYS A 604 7.61 -9.96 21.73
C CYS A 604 8.89 -10.03 20.88
N TRP A 605 8.81 -10.59 19.67
CA TRP A 605 9.97 -10.63 18.77
C TRP A 605 10.34 -9.27 18.21
N VAL A 606 9.34 -8.43 17.92
CA VAL A 606 9.57 -7.03 17.53
C VAL A 606 10.30 -6.29 18.67
N LEU A 607 9.88 -6.48 19.92
CA LEU A 607 10.56 -5.90 21.08
C LEU A 607 12.02 -6.36 21.17
N MET A 608 12.29 -7.67 20.98
CA MET A 608 13.64 -8.22 20.95
C MET A 608 14.49 -7.60 19.84
N TYR A 609 13.94 -7.54 18.63
CA TYR A 609 14.58 -6.93 17.48
C TYR A 609 14.97 -5.47 17.78
N MET A 610 14.04 -4.67 18.28
CA MET A 610 14.27 -3.25 18.58
C MET A 610 15.37 -3.03 19.62
N LEU A 611 15.45 -3.87 20.64
CA LEU A 611 16.35 -3.65 21.78
C LEU A 611 17.73 -4.30 21.62
N THR A 612 17.88 -5.23 20.68
CA THR A 612 19.15 -5.89 20.36
C THR A 612 19.83 -5.32 19.12
N THR A 613 19.13 -4.46 18.37
CA THR A 613 19.73 -3.67 17.29
C THR A 613 20.77 -2.71 17.83
N LYS A 614 22.02 -2.84 17.35
CA LYS A 614 23.13 -1.96 17.71
C LYS A 614 23.20 -0.79 16.76
N ILE A 615 23.29 0.41 17.33
CA ILE A 615 23.52 1.64 16.58
C ILE A 615 24.76 2.29 17.17
N GLU A 616 25.70 2.68 16.31
CA GLU A 616 26.82 3.54 16.67
C GLU A 616 26.82 4.75 15.74
N SER A 617 26.77 5.96 16.27
CA SER A 617 26.74 7.21 15.50
C SER A 617 27.66 8.25 16.14
N ILE A 618 28.32 9.07 15.34
CA ILE A 618 29.13 10.20 15.84
C ILE A 618 28.27 11.33 16.42
N TYR A 619 26.94 11.29 16.22
CA TYR A 619 25.99 12.30 16.67
C TYR A 619 25.07 11.82 17.81
N GLU A 620 25.02 10.52 18.08
CA GLU A 620 24.29 10.02 19.25
C GLU A 620 25.15 10.20 20.50
N SER A 621 24.61 10.92 21.48
CA SER A 621 25.24 11.03 22.80
C SER A 621 25.26 9.67 23.49
N ASP A 622 26.35 9.34 24.20
CA ASP A 622 26.57 8.17 25.08
C ASP A 622 25.44 7.87 26.11
N GLU A 623 24.33 8.62 26.12
CA GLU A 623 23.20 8.48 27.04
C GLU A 623 22.19 7.36 26.67
N VAL A 624 22.21 6.83 25.43
CA VAL A 624 21.21 5.86 24.95
C VAL A 624 21.44 4.44 25.49
N GLU A 625 22.70 3.99 25.61
CA GLU A 625 23.02 2.62 26.08
C GLU A 625 22.56 2.35 27.53
N ASN A 626 22.48 3.39 28.37
CA ASN A 626 22.13 3.28 29.79
C ASN A 626 20.63 3.04 30.09
N LYS A 627 19.76 2.85 29.07
CA LYS A 627 18.30 2.69 29.28
C LYS A 627 17.66 1.49 28.59
N ASN A 628 18.42 0.62 27.91
CA ASN A 628 17.83 -0.52 27.17
C ASN A 628 17.11 -1.52 28.09
N ASP A 629 17.66 -1.85 29.26
CA ASP A 629 16.98 -2.71 30.24
C ASP A 629 15.65 -2.11 30.72
N ASN A 630 15.60 -0.80 30.96
CA ASN A 630 14.38 -0.11 31.37
C ASN A 630 13.34 -0.09 30.24
N ARG A 631 13.77 0.13 28.99
CA ARG A 631 12.91 0.05 27.80
C ARG A 631 12.36 -1.38 27.63
N PHE A 632 13.18 -2.40 27.80
CA PHE A 632 12.75 -3.81 27.78
C PHE A 632 11.69 -4.09 28.85
N ILE A 633 11.98 -3.74 30.11
CA ILE A 633 11.06 -3.98 31.23
C ILE A 633 9.74 -3.25 30.97
N SER A 634 9.77 -2.01 30.48
CA SER A 634 8.54 -1.29 30.14
C SER A 634 7.74 -2.01 29.05
N GLY A 635 8.38 -2.41 27.94
CA GLY A 635 7.73 -3.07 26.83
C GLY A 635 7.13 -4.42 27.21
N ILE A 636 7.91 -5.28 27.87
CA ILE A 636 7.46 -6.62 28.25
C ILE A 636 6.32 -6.58 29.29
N LEU A 637 6.33 -5.59 30.20
CA LEU A 637 5.24 -5.37 31.14
C LEU A 637 4.00 -4.75 30.49
N GLN A 638 4.13 -4.02 29.38
CA GLN A 638 2.96 -3.59 28.61
C GLN A 638 2.26 -4.77 27.95
N LEU A 639 3.03 -5.71 27.40
CA LEU A 639 2.51 -6.92 26.75
C LEU A 639 1.78 -7.87 27.72
N ILE A 640 2.15 -7.91 29.00
CA ILE A 640 1.46 -8.77 29.98
C ILE A 640 0.09 -8.23 30.44
N PHE A 641 -0.20 -6.93 30.31
CA PHE A 641 -1.45 -6.36 30.84
C PHE A 641 -2.73 -6.93 30.22
N PRO A 642 -2.83 -7.09 28.88
CA PRO A 642 -3.97 -7.76 28.26
C PRO A 642 -4.20 -9.17 28.83
N ILE A 643 -3.12 -9.94 29.02
CA ILE A 643 -3.17 -11.29 29.60
C ILE A 643 -3.72 -11.26 31.03
N LEU A 644 -3.26 -10.32 31.86
CA LEU A 644 -3.75 -10.17 33.23
C LEU A 644 -5.26 -9.85 33.27
N LYS A 645 -5.75 -9.07 32.30
CA LYS A 645 -7.19 -8.80 32.14
C LYS A 645 -7.97 -10.05 31.76
N GLU A 646 -7.42 -10.90 30.88
CA GLU A 646 -8.02 -12.19 30.55
C GLU A 646 -8.10 -13.13 31.75
N ILE A 647 -7.06 -13.19 32.58
CA ILE A 647 -7.05 -13.96 33.82
C ILE A 647 -8.17 -13.48 34.77
N ASP A 648 -8.36 -12.15 34.91
CA ASP A 648 -9.43 -11.61 35.75
C ASP A 648 -10.84 -11.90 35.18
N ASN A 649 -11.00 -11.86 33.85
CA ASN A 649 -12.24 -12.24 33.18
C ASN A 649 -12.56 -13.72 33.44
N GLU A 650 -11.58 -14.61 33.31
CA GLU A 650 -11.75 -16.02 33.59
C GLU A 650 -12.02 -16.29 35.08
N LYS A 651 -11.37 -15.56 35.99
CA LYS A 651 -11.70 -15.61 37.43
C LYS A 651 -13.17 -15.26 37.68
N LYS A 652 -13.65 -14.14 37.13
CA LYS A 652 -15.07 -13.72 37.24
C LYS A 652 -16.01 -14.77 36.66
N ARG A 653 -15.61 -15.41 35.56
CA ARG A 653 -16.36 -16.51 34.94
C ARG A 653 -16.43 -17.72 35.86
N ILE A 654 -15.32 -18.16 36.42
CA ILE A 654 -15.26 -19.27 37.39
C ILE A 654 -16.17 -19.00 38.59
N ILE A 655 -16.18 -17.78 39.13
CA ILE A 655 -17.06 -17.41 40.25
C ILE A 655 -18.54 -17.59 39.87
N ARG A 656 -18.91 -17.32 38.61
CA ARG A 656 -20.29 -17.47 38.12
C ARG A 656 -20.65 -18.92 37.77
N THR A 657 -19.73 -19.68 37.19
CA THR A 657 -20.01 -21.00 36.61
C THR A 657 -19.59 -22.17 37.51
N GLY A 658 -18.74 -21.92 38.51
CA GLY A 658 -18.14 -22.94 39.37
C GLY A 658 -17.14 -23.87 38.66
N LYS A 659 -16.78 -23.61 37.39
CA LYS A 659 -15.93 -24.49 36.57
C LYS A 659 -14.80 -23.71 35.89
N VAL A 660 -13.60 -24.31 35.87
CA VAL A 660 -12.42 -23.74 35.21
C VAL A 660 -12.47 -23.95 33.70
N ASN A 661 -12.14 -22.90 32.93
CA ASN A 661 -11.94 -22.98 31.48
C ASN A 661 -10.58 -23.57 31.16
N THR A 662 -10.46 -24.89 31.08
CA THR A 662 -9.15 -25.50 30.77
C THR A 662 -8.61 -25.05 29.42
N ILE A 663 -9.49 -24.87 28.42
CA ILE A 663 -9.12 -24.36 27.10
C ILE A 663 -8.68 -22.90 27.21
N GLY A 664 -9.49 -22.03 27.80
CA GLY A 664 -9.17 -20.60 27.95
C GLY A 664 -7.87 -20.34 28.73
N PHE A 665 -7.67 -21.02 29.86
CA PHE A 665 -6.39 -20.95 30.58
C PHE A 665 -5.22 -21.59 29.82
N GLY A 666 -5.50 -22.56 28.95
CA GLY A 666 -4.52 -23.13 28.01
C GLY A 666 -3.97 -22.10 27.01
N TRP A 667 -4.80 -21.18 26.53
CA TRP A 667 -4.34 -20.07 25.68
C TRP A 667 -3.56 -19.03 26.49
N ILE A 668 -4.08 -18.64 27.66
CA ILE A 668 -3.41 -17.67 28.55
C ILE A 668 -2.02 -18.17 28.94
N ILE A 669 -1.88 -19.45 29.30
CA ILE A 669 -0.60 -19.99 29.75
C ILE A 669 0.43 -20.06 28.63
N ASP A 670 0.01 -20.33 27.39
CA ASP A 670 0.89 -20.31 26.22
C ASP A 670 1.48 -18.91 26.02
N GLN A 671 0.65 -17.87 26.13
CA GLN A 671 1.11 -16.49 26.02
C GLN A 671 2.05 -16.09 27.17
N VAL A 672 1.71 -16.42 28.44
CA VAL A 672 2.60 -16.13 29.58
C VAL A 672 3.95 -16.85 29.44
N LYS A 673 3.96 -18.11 29.00
CA LYS A 673 5.18 -18.87 28.73
C LYS A 673 6.03 -18.22 27.65
N TYR A 674 5.39 -17.69 26.60
CA TYR A 674 6.10 -17.01 25.54
C TYR A 674 6.77 -15.73 26.04
N VAL A 675 6.06 -14.92 26.82
CA VAL A 675 6.60 -13.72 27.46
C VAL A 675 7.74 -14.07 28.42
N GLU A 676 7.61 -15.16 29.19
CA GLU A 676 8.68 -15.70 30.06
C GLU A 676 9.93 -16.10 29.25
N MET A 677 9.75 -16.80 28.12
CA MET A 677 10.83 -17.20 27.22
C MET A 677 11.57 -15.98 26.68
N ILE A 678 10.86 -14.95 26.24
CA ILE A 678 11.44 -13.73 25.67
C ILE A 678 12.22 -12.95 26.73
N ALA A 679 11.71 -12.87 27.97
CA ALA A 679 12.46 -12.32 29.09
C ALA A 679 13.73 -13.13 29.42
N GLY A 680 13.72 -14.45 29.17
CA GLY A 680 14.89 -15.31 29.27
C GLY A 680 15.91 -15.04 28.16
N GLU A 681 15.46 -14.92 26.91
CA GLU A 681 16.29 -14.60 25.74
C GLU A 681 16.98 -13.24 25.89
N TYR A 682 16.25 -12.21 26.35
CA TYR A 682 16.81 -10.88 26.55
C TYR A 682 17.92 -10.81 27.61
N LEU A 683 17.95 -11.77 28.53
CA LEU A 683 18.91 -11.78 29.65
C LEU A 683 20.37 -11.82 29.18
N GLU A 684 20.64 -12.37 27.99
CA GLU A 684 21.98 -12.40 27.39
C GLU A 684 22.46 -11.01 26.94
N HIS A 685 21.52 -10.07 26.71
CA HIS A 685 21.78 -8.71 26.23
C HIS A 685 21.73 -7.66 27.34
N SER A 686 21.34 -8.07 28.56
CA SER A 686 21.08 -7.17 29.68
C SER A 686 22.36 -6.70 30.39
N ILE A 687 22.44 -5.41 30.69
CA ILE A 687 23.52 -4.80 31.48
C ILE A 687 23.23 -4.98 32.99
N GLU A 688 21.95 -5.04 33.36
CA GLU A 688 21.44 -5.32 34.70
C GLU A 688 20.62 -6.64 34.78
N PRO A 689 21.27 -7.82 34.66
CA PRO A 689 20.57 -9.10 34.63
C PRO A 689 19.67 -9.39 35.83
N ARG A 690 19.91 -8.73 36.97
CA ARG A 690 19.12 -8.92 38.20
C ARG A 690 17.67 -8.46 38.03
N LEU A 691 17.45 -7.34 37.34
CA LEU A 691 16.10 -6.83 37.09
C LEU A 691 15.34 -7.74 36.14
N ILE A 692 15.98 -8.15 35.05
CA ILE A 692 15.38 -9.05 34.06
C ILE A 692 15.02 -10.40 34.68
N ARG A 693 15.89 -10.96 35.55
CA ARG A 693 15.55 -12.17 36.34
C ARG A 693 14.35 -11.96 37.25
N HIS A 694 14.21 -10.79 37.86
CA HIS A 694 13.05 -10.51 38.69
C HIS A 694 11.77 -10.54 37.87
N VAL A 695 11.76 -9.88 36.70
CA VAL A 695 10.62 -9.86 35.78
C VAL A 695 10.30 -11.26 35.23
N SER A 696 11.30 -12.01 34.78
CA SER A 696 11.13 -13.41 34.35
C SER A 696 10.54 -14.28 35.47
N GLN A 697 10.96 -14.08 36.72
CA GLN A 697 10.43 -14.82 37.88
C GLN A 697 8.95 -14.51 38.15
N ILE A 698 8.49 -13.27 37.93
CA ILE A 698 7.08 -12.88 38.05
C ILE A 698 6.25 -13.71 37.06
N PHE A 699 6.65 -13.76 35.79
CA PHE A 699 5.93 -14.53 34.75
C PHE A 699 5.94 -16.02 35.04
N LYS A 700 7.08 -16.56 35.47
CA LYS A 700 7.20 -17.96 35.90
C LYS A 700 6.26 -18.30 37.06
N ASN A 701 6.11 -17.42 38.05
CA ASN A 701 5.20 -17.61 39.17
C ASN A 701 3.74 -17.58 38.72
N ILE A 702 3.38 -16.68 37.80
CA ILE A 702 2.03 -16.61 37.20
C ILE A 702 1.74 -17.90 36.43
N ASN A 703 2.64 -18.32 35.54
CA ASN A 703 2.56 -19.57 34.77
C ASN A 703 2.37 -20.79 35.68
N ALA A 704 3.20 -20.94 36.72
CA ALA A 704 3.10 -22.02 37.69
C ALA A 704 1.74 -22.02 38.42
N THR A 705 1.23 -20.84 38.78
CA THR A 705 -0.06 -20.71 39.47
C THR A 705 -1.23 -21.05 38.55
N ILE A 706 -1.18 -20.66 37.26
CA ILE A 706 -2.20 -21.00 36.27
C ILE A 706 -2.27 -22.51 36.05
N ASN A 707 -1.13 -23.22 35.99
CA ASN A 707 -1.13 -24.69 35.89
C ASN A 707 -1.92 -25.34 37.04
N VAL A 708 -1.72 -24.86 38.29
CA VAL A 708 -2.47 -25.35 39.45
C VAL A 708 -3.97 -25.04 39.32
N ILE A 709 -4.35 -23.88 38.78
CA ILE A 709 -5.76 -23.53 38.55
C ILE A 709 -6.41 -24.47 37.52
N ILE A 710 -5.69 -24.82 36.44
CA ILE A 710 -6.18 -25.74 35.40
C ILE A 710 -6.53 -27.12 36.00
N GLU A 711 -5.74 -27.60 36.96
CA GLU A 711 -5.94 -28.88 37.63
C GLU A 711 -7.18 -28.93 38.55
N TYR A 712 -7.80 -27.79 38.87
CA TYR A 712 -8.95 -27.73 39.79
C TYR A 712 -10.11 -28.64 39.40
N ASN A 713 -10.41 -28.74 38.10
CA ASN A 713 -11.50 -29.60 37.62
C ASN A 713 -11.23 -31.09 37.90
N SER A 714 -9.95 -31.50 37.99
CA SER A 714 -9.51 -32.86 38.29
C SER A 714 -9.14 -33.06 39.77
N ASN A 715 -8.89 -31.98 40.51
CA ASN A 715 -8.59 -31.97 41.94
C ASN A 715 -9.30 -30.81 42.67
N PRO A 716 -10.57 -30.99 43.08
CA PRO A 716 -11.36 -29.95 43.74
C PRO A 716 -10.87 -29.53 45.13
N SER A 717 -9.83 -30.18 45.68
CA SER A 717 -9.21 -29.77 46.94
C SER A 717 -8.34 -28.50 46.81
N ILE A 718 -8.06 -28.07 45.57
CA ILE A 718 -7.32 -26.85 45.27
C ILE A 718 -8.13 -25.62 45.69
N ASN A 719 -7.52 -24.77 46.50
CA ASN A 719 -8.14 -23.52 46.96
C ASN A 719 -7.90 -22.40 45.93
N LEU A 720 -8.87 -22.20 45.03
CA LEU A 720 -8.78 -21.19 43.96
C LEU A 720 -8.56 -19.76 44.48
N ASP A 721 -9.16 -19.39 45.61
CA ASP A 721 -8.97 -18.05 46.19
C ASP A 721 -7.51 -17.83 46.62
N LEU A 722 -6.85 -18.88 47.14
CA LEU A 722 -5.44 -18.84 47.48
C LEU A 722 -4.56 -18.72 46.23
N GLU A 723 -4.87 -19.47 45.17
CA GLU A 723 -4.11 -19.40 43.92
C GLU A 723 -4.28 -18.04 43.23
N PHE A 724 -5.49 -17.49 43.14
CA PHE A 724 -5.70 -16.15 42.60
C PHE A 724 -5.02 -15.06 43.46
N LYS A 725 -4.90 -15.24 44.78
CA LYS A 725 -4.10 -14.34 45.64
C LYS A 725 -2.61 -14.37 45.29
N LYS A 726 -2.07 -15.52 44.87
CA LYS A 726 -0.67 -15.60 44.38
C LYS A 726 -0.50 -14.80 43.09
N ILE A 727 -1.43 -14.90 42.14
CA ILE A 727 -1.41 -14.06 40.93
C ILE A 727 -1.50 -12.58 41.27
N SER A 728 -2.42 -12.19 42.17
CA SER A 728 -2.53 -10.79 42.62
C SER A 728 -1.26 -10.27 43.30
N LYS A 729 -0.53 -11.12 44.04
CA LYS A 729 0.79 -10.76 44.60
C LYS A 729 1.80 -10.48 43.49
N GLU A 730 1.81 -11.29 42.43
CA GLU A 730 2.71 -11.05 41.29
C GLU A 730 2.32 -9.79 40.49
N MET A 731 1.03 -9.47 40.38
CA MET A 731 0.58 -8.18 39.82
C MET A 731 1.08 -6.97 40.63
N MET A 732 1.19 -7.10 41.96
CA MET A 732 1.82 -6.07 42.78
C MET A 732 3.32 -5.95 42.49
N ASN A 733 4.03 -7.07 42.26
CA ASN A 733 5.43 -7.03 41.83
C ASN A 733 5.61 -6.34 40.47
N VAL A 734 4.67 -6.53 39.53
CA VAL A 734 4.62 -5.76 38.27
C VAL A 734 4.46 -4.26 38.56
N ALA A 735 3.56 -3.87 39.47
CA ALA A 735 3.39 -2.47 39.85
C ALA A 735 4.67 -1.86 40.44
N HIS A 736 5.42 -2.60 41.26
CA HIS A 736 6.71 -2.15 41.78
C HIS A 736 7.77 -1.96 40.68
N CYS A 737 7.73 -2.77 39.61
CA CYS A 737 8.57 -2.53 38.45
C CYS A 737 8.24 -1.19 37.77
N PHE A 738 6.96 -0.80 37.69
CA PHE A 738 6.57 0.55 37.21
C PHE A 738 6.97 1.68 38.17
N GLU A 739 6.93 1.44 39.49
CA GLU A 739 7.45 2.41 40.46
C GLU A 739 8.95 2.64 40.27
N TYR A 740 9.71 1.59 39.96
CA TYR A 740 11.11 1.69 39.58
C TYR A 740 11.30 2.47 38.28
N LEU A 741 10.58 2.10 37.21
CA LEU A 741 10.66 2.78 35.91
C LEU A 741 10.28 4.27 36.00
N SER A 742 9.37 4.63 36.89
CA SER A 742 8.97 6.02 37.17
C SER A 742 9.91 6.77 38.12
N GLY A 743 10.96 6.11 38.62
CA GLY A 743 11.94 6.69 39.55
C GLY A 743 11.43 6.88 40.98
N LYS A 744 10.26 6.33 41.32
CA LYS A 744 9.70 6.41 42.69
C LYS A 744 10.47 5.57 43.68
N ILE A 745 10.99 4.43 43.23
CA ILE A 745 11.87 3.56 44.02
C ILE A 745 13.18 3.31 43.25
N SER A 746 14.26 3.07 43.98
CA SER A 746 15.55 2.74 43.37
C SER A 746 15.63 1.27 42.94
N GLU A 747 16.52 0.94 42.00
CA GLU A 747 16.83 -0.44 41.61
C GLU A 747 17.15 -1.32 42.83
N MET A 748 17.99 -0.80 43.74
CA MET A 748 18.38 -1.52 44.96
C MET A 748 17.19 -1.77 45.89
N GLU A 749 16.23 -0.84 45.95
CA GLU A 749 15.00 -0.98 46.72
C GLU A 749 14.05 -2.00 46.08
N LEU A 750 13.91 -1.99 44.75
CA LEU A 750 13.17 -2.99 44.00
C LEU A 750 13.75 -4.40 44.27
N PHE A 751 15.06 -4.54 44.12
CA PHE A 751 15.76 -5.81 44.34
C PHE A 751 15.63 -6.30 45.78
N ILE A 752 15.96 -5.49 46.79
CA ILE A 752 15.98 -5.93 48.19
C ILE A 752 14.59 -6.31 48.70
N ASN A 753 13.59 -5.47 48.43
CA ASN A 753 12.29 -5.58 49.10
C ASN A 753 11.27 -6.42 48.34
N TYR A 754 11.43 -6.57 47.01
CA TYR A 754 10.40 -7.16 46.18
C TYR A 754 10.87 -8.41 45.44
N SER A 755 12.14 -8.49 45.02
CA SER A 755 12.69 -9.71 44.42
C SER A 755 12.95 -10.83 45.45
N GLU A 756 12.72 -12.07 45.05
CA GLU A 756 13.00 -13.25 45.91
C GLU A 756 14.50 -13.44 46.16
N GLU A 757 15.35 -13.12 45.18
CA GLU A 757 16.80 -13.19 45.31
C GLU A 757 17.31 -12.18 46.35
N GLY A 758 16.87 -10.92 46.26
CA GLY A 758 17.24 -9.88 47.21
C GLY A 758 16.72 -10.17 48.61
N LYS A 759 15.45 -10.60 48.75
CA LYS A 759 14.89 -11.02 50.05
C LYS A 759 15.74 -12.11 50.70
N LYS A 760 16.16 -13.13 49.95
CA LYS A 760 17.01 -14.21 50.47
C LYS A 760 18.41 -13.71 50.84
N LEU A 761 19.03 -12.90 49.97
CA LEU A 761 20.38 -12.38 50.16
C LEU A 761 20.48 -11.47 51.41
N TYR A 762 19.43 -10.70 51.69
CA TYR A 762 19.42 -9.71 52.77
C TYR A 762 18.73 -10.16 54.07
N LYS A 763 18.06 -11.33 54.08
CA LYS A 763 17.25 -11.84 55.21
C LYS A 763 17.95 -11.84 56.57
N ASN A 764 19.25 -12.17 56.60
CA ASN A 764 20.00 -12.42 57.84
C ASN A 764 21.27 -11.55 57.96
N VAL A 765 21.33 -10.42 57.26
CA VAL A 765 22.54 -9.57 57.23
C VAL A 765 22.61 -8.71 58.48
N THR A 766 23.68 -8.88 59.29
CA THR A 766 23.86 -8.05 60.49
C THR A 766 24.34 -6.64 60.12
N ILE A 767 23.96 -5.65 60.93
CA ILE A 767 24.21 -4.21 60.71
C ILE A 767 25.70 -3.88 60.50
N ASN A 768 26.60 -4.63 61.15
CA ASN A 768 28.04 -4.39 61.09
C ASN A 768 28.78 -5.32 60.11
N SER A 769 28.10 -6.32 59.53
CA SER A 769 28.69 -7.19 58.50
C SER A 769 29.03 -6.40 57.23
N PRO A 770 30.01 -6.86 56.43
CA PRO A 770 30.19 -6.39 55.06
C PRO A 770 28.87 -6.49 54.27
N CYS A 771 28.61 -5.50 53.43
CA CYS A 771 27.39 -5.46 52.64
C CYS A 771 27.39 -6.53 51.54
N PRO A 772 26.33 -7.36 51.40
CA PRO A 772 26.25 -8.39 50.37
C PRO A 772 26.28 -7.89 48.92
N CYS A 773 26.06 -6.60 48.68
CA CYS A 773 26.21 -6.01 47.35
C CYS A 773 27.67 -5.98 46.85
N GLY A 774 28.65 -6.36 47.67
CA GLY A 774 30.06 -6.42 47.27
C GLY A 774 30.83 -5.10 47.40
N SER A 775 30.20 -4.03 47.92
CA SER A 775 30.82 -2.71 48.04
C SER A 775 31.97 -2.60 49.07
N GLY A 776 32.25 -3.65 49.84
CA GLY A 776 33.23 -3.65 50.94
C GLY A 776 32.85 -2.80 52.16
N LYS A 777 31.76 -2.01 52.09
CA LYS A 777 31.27 -1.18 53.21
C LYS A 777 30.44 -2.00 54.19
N LYS A 778 30.35 -1.56 55.45
CA LYS A 778 29.40 -2.13 56.43
C LYS A 778 27.97 -1.95 55.94
N TYR A 779 27.12 -2.96 56.10
CA TYR A 779 25.73 -2.97 55.63
C TYR A 779 24.96 -1.70 56.01
N LYS A 780 25.10 -1.27 57.28
CA LYS A 780 24.47 -0.05 57.81
C LYS A 780 24.83 1.25 57.08
N LYS A 781 26.00 1.30 56.45
CA LYS A 781 26.51 2.46 55.70
C LYS A 781 26.30 2.31 54.18
N CYS A 782 25.69 1.20 53.75
CA CYS A 782 25.51 0.87 52.34
C CYS A 782 24.04 0.62 52.02
N CYS A 783 23.61 -0.64 51.90
CA CYS A 783 22.28 -0.97 51.40
C CYS A 783 21.16 -0.91 52.45
N LYS A 784 21.47 -0.76 53.74
CA LYS A 784 20.45 -0.71 54.81
C LYS A 784 19.39 0.37 54.58
N LYS A 785 19.77 1.52 54.00
CA LYS A 785 18.85 2.65 53.74
C LYS A 785 17.77 2.37 52.69
N TYR A 786 17.93 1.29 51.91
CA TYR A 786 16.97 0.89 50.88
C TYR A 786 16.02 -0.21 51.35
N ILE A 787 16.13 -0.70 52.60
CA ILE A 787 15.15 -1.63 53.16
C ILE A 787 13.92 -0.84 53.60
N LEU A 788 12.74 -1.30 53.23
CA LEU A 788 11.51 -0.82 53.81
C LEU A 788 11.44 -1.30 55.27
N THR A 789 11.57 -0.36 56.21
CA THR A 789 11.25 -0.64 57.61
C THR A 789 9.75 -0.85 57.72
N ASN A 790 9.34 -2.10 57.92
CA ASN A 790 8.00 -2.43 58.39
C ASN A 790 7.75 -1.83 59.79
#